data_AF-A0A959UD05-F1
#
_entry.id   AF-A0A959UD05-F1
#
_cell.length_a   1.000
_cell.length_b   1.000
_cell.length_c   1.000
_cell.angle_alpha   90.00
_cell.angle_beta   90.00
_cell.angle_gamma   90.00
#
_symmetry.space_group_name_H-M   'P 1'
#
loop_
_entity.id
_entity.type
_entity.pdbx_description
1 polymer ?
#
loop_
_entity_poly.entity_id
_entity_poly.type
_entity_poly.pdbx_seq_one_letter_code
_entity_poly.pdbx_strand_id
1 'polypeptide(L)'
;FTLCLDDAADYDLFEGAEDVTAYIGGCSPDAAYTTVGAGGDLNKGTCWNNSGPRYNRWFKFTAPASGMINITVDIGGSKGTQQRTQLALWESDGTTQVDCDIYNFNSEDVNLNTTGLTPGSTYYISVDTYNSGYYGSFTLCLADAPDYDLFEGAKDVTAYIGGCSPNAAYTTVGAGGDLNKGTCWNNSGPRYNRWFKFTAPASGMINITVDIGGSKGTQQRTQLALWENDGTTQIACDIYNFNNEDVEVGATSLIPGSVYYFSVDTYNSGYYGSFSLCLEDKPSYDYFEGAIELTDLNNWCSADGEYSTVGGTADKNKGSCWNNSGPRYNRWFKFTAVTNNVTISVEVGGSDGTQQRTQLALWESDGTTQIQCDKYISNSDDVALSDATLVVGNEYYISVDTYNSGYYGSFKLCIDNIDTEYYSISDGDWDDVNNWSIVSHVGAAAASYPIDGDVAYIQGHQITANVAQNCAEINLNIADDNSKLIIDGVAFNVAGQVNMTNSGNDFDGEIKLQNAGTLYINDALTMTRDGGANPFKIEIENGSTVTVNKDLTINSSSGTINNNEINLNGNAILTIRKDLELNHTGGIKSQITANSTSRILVEKDLSFTATTDDRVEIELNNSAQMKVKGSFNLGSPAYGIMDFNNTSTLEFNGTNIQSLPSFDGSGTGDFFDVNRIIINNTFGAAPQLSLTDDITIGTSLTLTKGVIDGNSYSITIPSGASISSGNASSYIDGALKIVGNSNANFPIGDGEVWAPLELKNLTGDAATEFTAQYLFEDFGDNSVTGILNNASILEYWNIDNTGTASNADVTLHWKSAARSEISDYADLVIAHYDGSDWENLGQSSIVSSSSGSITVSGVSSFSPFTFGSLSDDKNFLPITLGEFNLQAIKNQVLISWTTESEINNNFFTIEKSSNGSPFYPIGNVEGSGNSNRELNYHFYDQNPNVGVSYYRLKQTDFNGHYEYFEPKAIHFSFISSVPLQVYPNPTNNVVNIIMNPVDENNFIELKNTSGKTLFETQILQSNTEIQMPSEKGIYILYIHQGDDLIVKKIIKL
;
A
#
# COMPACT_ATOMS: atom_id res chain seq x y z
N PHE A 1 -12.69 23.49 56.61
CA PHE A 1 -11.33 23.07 56.24
C PHE A 1 -11.15 21.69 56.82
N THR A 2 -11.27 20.67 55.97
CA THR A 2 -10.97 19.30 56.34
C THR A 2 -9.52 19.10 55.93
N LEU A 3 -8.63 18.94 56.90
CA LEU A 3 -7.23 18.62 56.64
C LEU A 3 -7.19 17.11 56.37
N CYS A 4 -7.14 16.72 55.09
CA CYS A 4 -6.78 15.37 54.69
C CYS A 4 -5.25 15.35 54.63
N LEU A 5 -4.62 14.64 55.58
CA LEU A 5 -3.22 14.29 55.47
C LEU A 5 -3.20 12.96 54.73
N ASP A 6 -2.76 13.00 53.47
CA ASP A 6 -2.43 11.82 52.71
C ASP A 6 -0.94 11.53 52.91
N ASP A 7 -0.57 10.26 53.11
CA ASP A 7 0.81 9.83 53.35
C ASP A 7 1.53 9.49 52.02
N ALA A 8 0.86 9.69 50.88
CA ALA A 8 1.42 9.52 49.54
C ALA A 8 1.96 10.85 48.97
N ALA A 9 3.15 10.82 48.37
CA ALA A 9 3.68 11.95 47.61
C ALA A 9 2.80 12.22 46.38
N ASP A 10 2.45 13.48 46.14
CA ASP A 10 1.73 13.92 44.93
C ASP A 10 2.70 13.87 43.73
N TYR A 11 2.16 13.77 42.51
CA TYR A 11 2.94 13.75 41.27
C TYR A 11 3.57 15.12 40.92
N ASP A 12 3.52 16.09 41.85
CA ASP A 12 4.38 17.27 41.85
C ASP A 12 5.84 16.96 42.26
N LEU A 13 6.08 15.79 42.84
CA LEU A 13 7.41 15.27 43.19
C LEU A 13 7.72 13.99 42.39
N PHE A 14 9.00 13.78 42.08
CA PHE A 14 9.51 12.59 41.41
C PHE A 14 9.12 11.29 42.13
N GLU A 15 9.15 11.28 43.47
CA GLU A 15 8.76 10.12 44.29
C GLU A 15 7.26 9.76 44.15
N GLY A 16 6.44 10.74 43.76
CA GLY A 16 4.99 10.60 43.54
C GLY A 16 4.60 10.41 42.07
N ALA A 17 5.56 10.17 41.16
CA ALA A 17 5.30 10.10 39.73
C ALA A 17 4.16 9.12 39.36
N GLU A 18 3.19 9.61 38.60
CA GLU A 18 2.01 8.85 38.19
C GLU A 18 2.36 7.83 37.09
N ASP A 19 1.91 6.59 37.24
CA ASP A 19 2.16 5.54 36.26
C ASP A 19 1.19 5.65 35.08
N VAL A 20 1.74 5.99 33.91
CA VAL A 20 0.99 6.21 32.67
C VAL A 20 1.26 5.11 31.64
N THR A 21 1.81 3.96 32.05
CA THR A 21 2.09 2.81 31.16
C THR A 21 0.85 2.36 30.38
N ALA A 22 -0.33 2.44 30.99
CA ALA A 22 -1.60 2.08 30.35
C ALA A 22 -2.02 3.03 29.21
N TYR A 23 -1.37 4.19 29.06
CA TYR A 23 -1.63 5.12 27.95
C TYR A 23 -0.73 4.89 26.75
N ILE A 24 0.19 3.91 26.78
CA ILE A 24 0.94 3.51 25.59
C ILE A 24 -0.05 2.97 24.55
N GLY A 25 -0.09 3.62 23.38
CA GLY A 25 -1.09 3.38 22.33
C GLY A 25 -2.32 4.29 22.43
N GLY A 26 -2.30 5.32 23.28
CA GLY A 26 -3.44 6.20 23.51
C GLY A 26 -3.12 7.48 24.30
N CYS A 27 -4.16 8.08 24.88
CA CYS A 27 -4.07 9.33 25.64
C CYS A 27 -4.79 9.21 26.99
N SER A 28 -4.37 10.02 27.96
CA SER A 28 -5.19 10.32 29.13
C SER A 28 -6.53 10.94 28.72
N PRO A 29 -7.55 10.98 29.61
CA PRO A 29 -8.72 11.81 29.37
C PRO A 29 -8.35 13.28 29.08
N ASP A 30 -9.20 13.95 28.30
CA ASP A 30 -9.01 15.35 27.92
C ASP A 30 -8.80 16.25 29.16
N ALA A 31 -7.69 17.00 29.16
CA ALA A 31 -7.31 17.93 30.22
C ALA A 31 -7.16 17.29 31.62
N ALA A 32 -6.81 16.00 31.69
CA ALA A 32 -6.67 15.26 32.95
C ALA A 32 -5.61 15.82 33.90
N TYR A 33 -4.52 16.38 33.37
CA TYR A 33 -3.37 16.83 34.16
C TYR A 33 -3.23 18.34 34.15
N THR A 34 -2.59 18.91 35.19
CA THR A 34 -2.40 20.36 35.27
C THR A 34 -1.12 20.77 36.01
N THR A 35 -0.42 21.77 35.47
CA THR A 35 0.71 22.44 36.15
C THR A 35 0.27 23.45 37.21
N VAL A 36 -1.05 23.71 37.35
CA VAL A 36 -1.57 24.59 38.40
C VAL A 36 -1.32 23.96 39.78
N GLY A 37 -0.61 24.69 40.64
CA GLY A 37 -0.29 24.26 42.00
C GLY A 37 0.96 23.37 42.11
N ALA A 38 1.63 23.05 40.99
CA ALA A 38 2.86 22.27 40.99
C ALA A 38 4.07 23.07 41.52
N GLY A 39 4.99 22.36 42.19
CA GLY A 39 6.29 22.87 42.62
C GLY A 39 7.40 22.59 41.61
N GLY A 40 8.61 23.07 41.91
CA GLY A 40 9.82 22.68 41.18
C GLY A 40 10.50 21.50 41.89
N ASP A 41 10.88 20.48 41.13
CA ASP A 41 11.56 19.29 41.64
C ASP A 41 12.62 18.78 40.65
N LEU A 42 13.73 18.26 41.18
CA LEU A 42 14.95 17.81 40.49
C LEU A 42 15.51 18.78 39.41
N ASN A 43 15.97 18.23 38.29
CA ASN A 43 16.67 18.96 37.21
C ASN A 43 15.69 19.47 36.15
N LYS A 44 16.03 20.57 35.47
CA LYS A 44 15.32 20.96 34.24
C LYS A 44 15.89 20.23 33.03
N GLY A 45 15.06 20.00 32.01
CA GLY A 45 15.54 19.62 30.69
C GLY A 45 16.57 20.62 30.15
N THR A 46 17.62 20.12 29.50
CA THR A 46 18.74 20.90 28.97
C THR A 46 18.32 21.90 27.88
N CYS A 47 17.28 21.56 27.11
CA CYS A 47 16.65 22.41 26.10
C CYS A 47 15.69 23.46 26.70
N TRP A 48 15.30 23.36 27.98
CA TRP A 48 14.35 24.29 28.59
C TRP A 48 14.94 25.69 28.77
N ASN A 49 14.21 26.71 28.34
CA ASN A 49 14.68 28.10 28.28
C ASN A 49 14.32 28.92 29.54
N ASN A 50 13.75 28.29 30.56
CA ASN A 50 13.50 28.88 31.89
C ASN A 50 14.68 28.66 32.87
N SER A 51 14.59 29.20 34.09
CA SER A 51 15.70 29.16 35.08
C SER A 51 15.64 27.97 36.06
N GLY A 52 14.98 26.88 35.70
CA GLY A 52 14.84 25.66 36.52
C GLY A 52 13.46 25.02 36.31
N PRO A 53 13.24 23.77 36.72
CA PRO A 53 11.88 23.25 36.77
C PRO A 53 11.16 24.06 37.86
N ARG A 54 10.00 24.62 37.55
CA ARG A 54 9.28 25.50 38.48
C ARG A 54 7.89 24.97 38.81
N TYR A 55 7.25 24.27 37.87
CA TYR A 55 5.86 23.83 37.94
C TYR A 55 5.74 22.43 37.37
N ASN A 56 6.66 21.58 37.79
CA ASN A 56 6.94 20.31 37.17
C ASN A 56 5.94 19.25 37.62
N ARG A 57 5.48 18.43 36.69
CA ARG A 57 4.68 17.24 36.95
C ARG A 57 5.42 16.01 36.47
N TRP A 58 5.47 14.98 37.31
CA TRP A 58 6.20 13.76 37.05
C TRP A 58 5.27 12.61 36.73
N PHE A 59 5.61 11.89 35.66
CA PHE A 59 4.97 10.65 35.27
C PHE A 59 6.03 9.58 35.06
N LYS A 60 5.64 8.32 35.05
CA LYS A 60 6.52 7.20 34.73
C LYS A 60 5.80 6.20 33.84
N PHE A 61 6.56 5.49 33.02
CA PHE A 61 6.05 4.39 32.21
C PHE A 61 7.09 3.28 32.11
N THR A 62 6.61 2.07 31.84
CA THR A 62 7.48 0.94 31.47
C THR A 62 7.71 0.96 29.97
N ALA A 63 8.97 1.03 29.54
CA ALA A 63 9.31 1.11 28.12
C ALA A 63 8.74 -0.10 27.36
N PRO A 64 8.08 0.13 26.21
CA PRO A 64 7.45 -0.92 25.43
C PRO A 64 8.50 -1.85 24.79
N ALA A 65 8.04 -3.00 24.31
CA ALA A 65 8.88 -3.98 23.62
C ALA A 65 9.61 -3.39 22.41
N SER A 66 9.03 -2.36 21.78
CA SER A 66 9.64 -1.64 20.66
C SER A 66 10.91 -0.90 21.05
N GLY A 67 11.16 -0.63 22.34
CA GLY A 67 12.28 0.21 22.79
C GLY A 67 12.16 1.67 22.33
N MET A 68 10.96 2.07 21.91
CA MET A 68 10.65 3.39 21.37
C MET A 68 9.50 4.01 22.13
N ILE A 69 9.50 5.33 22.25
CA ILE A 69 8.35 6.07 22.75
C ILE A 69 8.21 7.40 22.02
N ASN A 70 6.98 7.75 21.67
CA ASN A 70 6.57 9.11 21.38
C ASN A 70 5.71 9.60 22.54
N ILE A 71 6.07 10.76 23.11
CA ILE A 71 5.35 11.39 24.20
C ILE A 71 4.82 12.74 23.70
N THR A 72 3.50 12.88 23.67
CA THR A 72 2.82 14.12 23.28
C THR A 72 2.16 14.77 24.49
N VAL A 73 2.45 16.05 24.70
CA VAL A 73 1.64 16.91 25.57
C VAL A 73 0.71 17.74 24.68
N ASP A 74 -0.53 17.27 24.57
CA ASP A 74 -1.58 17.86 23.72
C ASP A 74 -2.28 19.01 24.47
N ILE A 75 -2.29 20.19 23.84
CA ILE A 75 -2.84 21.44 24.37
C ILE A 75 -3.70 22.19 23.35
N GLY A 76 -4.91 22.58 23.76
CA GLY A 76 -5.85 23.34 22.94
C GLY A 76 -7.26 22.75 22.94
N GLY A 77 -8.28 23.58 22.65
CA GLY A 77 -9.68 23.13 22.63
C GLY A 77 -10.11 22.48 23.96
N SER A 78 -10.56 21.23 23.90
CA SER A 78 -10.90 20.41 25.09
C SER A 78 -9.69 19.75 25.75
N LYS A 79 -8.56 19.65 25.05
CA LYS A 79 -7.36 18.88 25.47
C LYS A 79 -6.53 19.57 26.53
N GLY A 80 -6.58 20.89 26.60
CA GLY A 80 -5.80 21.63 27.58
C GLY A 80 -5.85 23.13 27.41
N THR A 81 -5.43 23.82 28.47
CA THR A 81 -5.31 25.29 28.53
C THR A 81 -3.87 25.76 28.79
N GLN A 82 -2.95 24.82 29.03
CA GLN A 82 -1.55 25.12 29.23
C GLN A 82 -0.95 25.78 28.00
N GLN A 83 0.07 26.61 28.22
CA GLN A 83 0.83 27.26 27.16
C GLN A 83 2.32 27.10 27.43
N ARG A 84 3.14 27.23 26.38
CA ARG A 84 4.60 27.19 26.48
C ARG A 84 5.12 25.98 27.25
N THR A 85 4.63 24.81 26.86
CA THR A 85 4.96 23.52 27.46
C THR A 85 6.43 23.18 27.25
N GLN A 86 7.03 22.57 28.27
CA GLN A 86 8.38 22.04 28.23
C GLN A 86 8.33 20.59 28.71
N LEU A 87 8.95 19.69 27.96
CA LEU A 87 8.87 18.25 28.16
C LEU A 87 10.29 17.67 28.26
N ALA A 88 10.50 16.70 29.14
CA ALA A 88 11.75 15.96 29.20
C ALA A 88 11.52 14.50 29.64
N LEU A 89 12.37 13.62 29.15
CA LEU A 89 12.41 12.20 29.45
C LEU A 89 13.70 11.89 30.23
N TRP A 90 13.57 11.06 31.26
CA TRP A 90 14.62 10.76 32.23
C TRP A 90 14.75 9.27 32.46
N GLU A 91 15.98 8.84 32.77
CA GLU A 91 16.25 7.51 33.30
C GLU A 91 15.59 7.29 34.67
N SER A 92 15.65 6.07 35.17
CA SER A 92 15.05 5.66 36.45
C SER A 92 15.50 6.46 37.70
N ASP A 93 16.57 7.24 37.60
CA ASP A 93 17.09 8.09 38.68
C ASP A 93 16.46 9.50 38.73
N GLY A 94 15.65 9.88 37.73
CA GLY A 94 15.01 11.20 37.62
C GLY A 94 15.96 12.38 37.38
N THR A 95 17.25 12.12 37.16
CA THR A 95 18.30 13.16 37.05
C THR A 95 19.16 13.04 35.79
N THR A 96 19.26 11.85 35.21
CA THR A 96 19.93 11.57 33.93
C THR A 96 18.92 11.75 32.81
N GLN A 97 19.08 12.83 32.02
CA GLN A 97 18.18 13.13 30.91
C GLN A 97 18.45 12.17 29.74
N VAL A 98 17.38 11.57 29.22
CA VAL A 98 17.38 10.80 27.97
C VAL A 98 17.19 11.76 26.80
N ASP A 99 16.12 12.55 26.83
CA ASP A 99 15.81 13.54 25.80
C ASP A 99 14.96 14.69 26.36
N CYS A 100 14.84 15.79 25.64
CA CYS A 100 13.91 16.86 25.99
C CYS A 100 13.45 17.67 24.77
N ASP A 101 12.24 18.21 24.84
CA ASP A 101 11.70 19.11 23.83
C ASP A 101 10.94 20.28 24.47
N ILE A 102 10.77 21.36 23.70
CA ILE A 102 10.10 22.58 24.16
C ILE A 102 9.23 23.20 23.08
N TYR A 103 8.26 23.98 23.55
CA TYR A 103 7.49 24.87 22.70
C TYR A 103 8.36 25.83 21.84
N ASN A 104 7.93 25.98 20.60
CA ASN A 104 8.22 27.00 19.59
C ASN A 104 7.11 28.08 19.53
N PHE A 105 5.84 27.70 19.73
CA PHE A 105 4.67 28.59 19.80
C PHE A 105 3.93 28.50 21.14
N ASN A 106 3.08 29.48 21.46
CA ASN A 106 2.46 29.53 22.81
C ASN A 106 1.47 28.39 23.08
N SER A 107 0.78 27.88 22.06
CA SER A 107 -0.38 26.98 22.20
C SER A 107 -0.28 25.78 21.24
N GLU A 108 0.91 25.19 21.13
CA GLU A 108 1.13 23.99 20.32
C GLU A 108 1.42 22.77 21.19
N ASP A 109 1.16 21.60 20.63
CA ASP A 109 1.55 20.34 21.23
C ASP A 109 3.07 20.21 21.23
N VAL A 110 3.61 19.63 22.29
CA VAL A 110 5.04 19.33 22.39
C VAL A 110 5.20 17.81 22.31
N ASN A 111 6.01 17.35 21.36
CA ASN A 111 6.22 15.93 21.06
C ASN A 111 7.68 15.57 21.33
N LEU A 112 7.92 14.49 22.05
CA LEU A 112 9.25 13.99 22.33
C LEU A 112 9.33 12.54 21.86
N ASN A 113 10.11 12.34 20.79
CA ASN A 113 10.36 11.06 20.16
C ASN A 113 11.70 10.50 20.63
N THR A 114 11.70 9.31 21.23
CA THR A 114 12.93 8.68 21.72
C THR A 114 12.98 7.20 21.34
N THR A 115 14.13 6.77 20.83
CA THR A 115 14.45 5.38 20.48
C THR A 115 15.58 4.87 21.39
N GLY A 116 15.78 3.55 21.42
CA GLY A 116 16.85 2.94 22.21
C GLY A 116 16.58 2.88 23.71
N LEU A 117 15.32 3.01 24.13
CA LEU A 117 14.90 2.68 25.49
C LEU A 117 15.08 1.20 25.73
N THR A 118 15.50 0.82 26.94
CA THR A 118 15.61 -0.60 27.30
C THR A 118 14.22 -1.15 27.60
N PRO A 119 13.68 -2.09 26.80
CA PRO A 119 12.33 -2.62 27.02
C PRO A 119 12.15 -3.17 28.43
N GLY A 120 11.00 -2.89 29.04
CA GLY A 120 10.70 -3.30 30.42
C GLY A 120 11.36 -2.43 31.51
N SER A 121 12.23 -1.47 31.15
CA SER A 121 12.78 -0.52 32.12
C SER A 121 11.82 0.65 32.36
N THR A 122 11.80 1.19 33.58
CA THR A 122 10.98 2.35 33.93
C THR A 122 11.71 3.64 33.58
N TYR A 123 11.03 4.49 32.81
CA TYR A 123 11.47 5.85 32.48
C TYR A 123 10.50 6.87 33.04
N TYR A 124 10.98 8.10 33.21
CA TYR A 124 10.24 9.18 33.85
C TYR A 124 10.04 10.36 32.90
N ILE A 125 8.84 10.91 32.88
CA ILE A 125 8.45 12.06 32.07
C ILE A 125 8.28 13.25 33.01
N SER A 126 8.83 14.40 32.64
CA SER A 126 8.61 15.65 33.37
C SER A 126 7.99 16.70 32.45
N VAL A 127 6.84 17.26 32.86
CA VAL A 127 6.12 18.31 32.12
C VAL A 127 6.11 19.60 32.94
N ASP A 128 6.59 20.69 32.35
CA ASP A 128 6.63 22.02 32.96
C ASP A 128 6.11 23.09 31.98
N THR A 129 6.00 24.32 32.44
CA THR A 129 5.77 25.50 31.61
C THR A 129 6.80 26.60 31.89
N TYR A 130 6.92 27.54 30.96
CA TYR A 130 7.89 28.61 31.04
C TYR A 130 7.79 29.48 32.32
N ASN A 131 6.58 29.92 32.71
CA ASN A 131 6.35 30.71 33.92
C ASN A 131 4.89 30.67 34.40
N SER A 132 4.62 31.36 35.52
CA SER A 132 3.29 31.39 36.15
C SER A 132 2.13 31.97 35.38
N GLY A 133 2.39 32.66 34.27
CA GLY A 133 1.36 33.14 33.36
C GLY A 133 0.85 32.08 32.39
N TYR A 134 1.45 30.88 32.36
CA TYR A 134 1.21 29.88 31.32
C TYR A 134 0.80 28.50 31.86
N TYR A 135 0.55 28.36 33.17
CA TYR A 135 -0.04 27.12 33.68
C TYR A 135 -1.38 26.86 33.03
N GLY A 136 -1.72 25.59 32.93
CA GLY A 136 -3.05 25.17 32.58
C GLY A 136 -3.17 23.67 32.70
N SER A 137 -4.26 23.15 32.17
CA SER A 137 -4.46 21.73 31.97
C SER A 137 -3.83 21.24 30.66
N PHE A 138 -3.53 19.95 30.57
CA PHE A 138 -3.05 19.28 29.36
C PHE A 138 -3.48 17.82 29.33
N THR A 139 -3.41 17.22 28.13
CA THR A 139 -3.60 15.79 27.88
C THR A 139 -2.24 15.16 27.59
N LEU A 140 -1.96 13.99 28.15
CA LEU A 140 -0.70 13.27 27.92
C LEU A 140 -0.98 12.03 27.08
N CYS A 141 -0.30 11.89 25.95
CA CYS A 141 -0.42 10.74 25.05
C CYS A 141 0.94 10.04 24.91
N LEU A 142 0.91 8.70 24.87
CA LEU A 142 2.09 7.87 24.68
C LEU A 142 1.83 6.92 23.51
N ALA A 143 2.79 6.76 22.61
CA ALA A 143 2.75 5.77 21.54
C ALA A 143 4.08 5.01 21.47
N ASP A 144 4.03 3.72 21.19
CA ASP A 144 5.20 2.84 21.03
C ASP A 144 5.70 2.73 19.58
N ALA A 145 5.19 3.61 18.71
CA ALA A 145 5.60 3.79 17.32
C ALA A 145 6.26 5.17 17.11
N PRO A 146 7.36 5.24 16.34
CA PRO A 146 7.98 6.51 15.98
C PRO A 146 7.04 7.34 15.11
N ASP A 147 7.05 8.67 15.30
CA ASP A 147 6.37 9.56 14.36
C ASP A 147 7.07 9.53 13.00
N TYR A 148 6.31 9.85 11.96
CA TYR A 148 6.77 9.83 10.57
C TYR A 148 7.68 11.02 10.21
N ASP A 149 8.13 11.80 11.20
CA ASP A 149 9.32 12.65 11.06
C ASP A 149 10.63 11.84 11.07
N LEU A 150 10.61 10.60 11.56
CA LEU A 150 11.70 9.63 11.51
C LEU A 150 11.47 8.56 10.43
N PHE A 151 12.55 8.06 9.84
CA PHE A 151 12.54 6.99 8.83
C PHE A 151 11.81 5.73 9.32
N GLU A 152 12.03 5.33 10.57
CA GLU A 152 11.38 4.18 11.18
C GLU A 152 9.85 4.37 11.33
N GLY A 153 9.38 5.62 11.37
CA GLY A 153 7.98 6.00 11.47
C GLY A 153 7.29 6.23 10.13
N ALA A 154 7.97 5.95 9.01
CA ALA A 154 7.45 6.24 7.67
C ALA A 154 6.02 5.72 7.45
N LYS A 155 5.11 6.63 7.06
CA LYS A 155 3.71 6.27 6.79
C LYS A 155 3.59 5.43 5.53
N ASP A 156 2.90 4.30 5.62
CA ASP A 156 2.58 3.48 4.45
C ASP A 156 1.49 4.16 3.62
N VAL A 157 1.82 4.46 2.37
CA VAL A 157 0.93 5.11 1.41
C VAL A 157 0.69 4.24 0.17
N THR A 158 0.95 2.92 0.26
CA THR A 158 0.75 1.97 -0.85
C THR A 158 -0.67 2.04 -1.41
N ALA A 159 -1.67 2.25 -0.55
CA ALA A 159 -3.08 2.36 -0.96
C ALA A 159 -3.40 3.58 -1.84
N TYR A 160 -2.51 4.57 -1.94
CA TYR A 160 -2.69 5.73 -2.81
C TYR A 160 -2.10 5.56 -4.21
N ILE A 161 -1.45 4.43 -4.50
CA ILE A 161 -0.99 4.15 -5.87
C ILE A 161 -2.21 4.07 -6.79
N GLY A 162 -2.22 4.90 -7.83
CA GLY A 162 -3.37 5.11 -8.72
C GLY A 162 -4.30 6.25 -8.29
N GLY A 163 -3.92 7.05 -7.29
CA GLY A 163 -4.77 8.12 -6.75
C GLY A 163 -4.02 9.11 -5.85
N CYS A 164 -4.79 9.83 -5.03
CA CYS A 164 -4.27 10.84 -4.10
C CYS A 164 -4.81 10.65 -2.69
N SER A 165 -4.04 11.08 -1.71
CA SER A 165 -4.50 11.28 -0.33
C SER A 165 -5.61 12.35 -0.29
N PRO A 166 -6.39 12.42 0.82
CA PRO A 166 -7.23 13.58 1.07
C PRO A 166 -6.46 14.91 0.98
N ASN A 167 -7.20 15.98 0.70
CA ASN A 167 -6.66 17.33 0.58
C ASN A 167 -5.99 17.79 1.89
N ALA A 168 -4.75 18.26 1.82
CA ALA A 168 -3.96 18.74 2.96
C ALA A 168 -3.79 17.72 4.11
N ALA A 169 -3.71 16.42 3.78
CA ALA A 169 -3.64 15.32 4.74
C ALA A 169 -2.35 15.29 5.58
N TYR A 170 -1.24 15.85 5.06
CA TYR A 170 0.07 15.79 5.70
C TYR A 170 0.63 17.20 5.94
N THR A 171 1.62 17.32 6.83
CA THR A 171 2.24 18.62 7.16
C THR A 171 3.69 18.48 7.59
N THR A 172 4.54 19.42 7.18
CA THR A 172 5.93 19.56 7.66
C THR A 172 6.03 20.40 8.95
N VAL A 173 4.91 20.91 9.47
CA VAL A 173 4.89 21.59 10.76
C VAL A 173 5.25 20.59 11.86
N GLY A 174 6.16 20.99 12.77
CA GLY A 174 6.64 20.16 13.87
C GLY A 174 7.61 19.04 13.46
N ALA A 175 8.00 18.93 12.19
CA ALA A 175 8.91 17.89 11.73
C ALA A 175 10.37 18.20 12.08
N GLY A 176 11.12 17.17 12.48
CA GLY A 176 12.56 17.20 12.67
C GLY A 176 13.36 16.93 11.40
N GLY A 177 14.69 16.95 11.50
CA GLY A 177 15.59 16.48 10.45
C GLY A 177 16.03 15.05 10.74
N ASP A 178 15.98 14.18 9.73
CA ASP A 178 16.39 12.78 9.86
C ASP A 178 17.03 12.24 8.57
N LEU A 179 17.98 11.31 8.75
CA LEU A 179 18.88 10.73 7.74
C LEU A 179 19.49 11.74 6.74
N ASN A 180 19.54 11.39 5.46
CA ASN A 180 20.20 12.13 4.39
C ASN A 180 19.25 13.15 3.75
N LYS A 181 19.78 14.31 3.33
CA LYS A 181 19.05 15.18 2.39
C LYS A 181 19.19 14.67 0.95
N GLY A 182 18.19 14.95 0.12
CA GLY A 182 18.32 14.80 -1.32
C GLY A 182 19.51 15.59 -1.88
N THR A 183 20.24 15.03 -2.84
CA THR A 183 21.44 15.63 -3.43
C THR A 183 21.16 16.93 -4.17
N CYS A 184 19.93 17.09 -4.68
CA CYS A 184 19.45 18.29 -5.36
C CYS A 184 18.96 19.37 -4.37
N TRP A 185 18.75 19.04 -3.10
CA TRP A 185 18.20 19.98 -2.11
C TRP A 185 19.17 21.12 -1.81
N ASN A 186 18.67 22.35 -1.86
CA ASN A 186 19.46 23.58 -1.74
C ASN A 186 19.53 24.15 -0.30
N ASN A 187 18.98 23.43 0.68
CA ASN A 187 19.15 23.71 2.11
C ASN A 187 20.40 23.00 2.71
N SER A 188 20.68 23.19 4.00
CA SER A 188 21.90 22.66 4.65
C SER A 188 21.74 21.29 5.32
N GLY A 189 20.70 20.53 5.00
CA GLY A 189 20.37 19.24 5.62
C GLY A 189 18.86 19.00 5.59
N PRO A 190 18.37 17.77 5.81
CA PRO A 190 16.95 17.60 6.06
C PRO A 190 16.63 18.34 7.37
N ARG A 191 15.59 19.15 7.39
CA ARG A 191 15.27 20.01 8.55
C ARG A 191 13.84 19.86 9.04
N TYR A 192 12.91 19.54 8.15
CA TYR A 192 11.49 19.40 8.43
C TYR A 192 10.96 18.19 7.66
N ASN A 193 11.70 17.08 7.73
CA ASN A 193 11.52 15.94 6.85
C ASN A 193 10.34 15.08 7.34
N ARG A 194 9.53 14.62 6.40
CA ARG A 194 8.45 13.65 6.63
C ARG A 194 8.70 12.42 5.77
N TRP A 195 8.71 11.25 6.39
CA TRP A 195 8.96 9.98 5.75
C TRP A 195 7.69 9.22 5.42
N PHE A 196 7.71 8.61 4.24
CA PHE A 196 6.65 7.78 3.71
C PHE A 196 7.26 6.54 3.06
N LYS A 197 6.50 5.45 3.03
CA LYS A 197 6.89 4.20 2.38
C LYS A 197 5.77 3.67 1.50
N PHE A 198 6.13 2.91 0.48
CA PHE A 198 5.18 2.21 -0.37
C PHE A 198 5.78 0.89 -0.87
N THR A 199 4.91 -0.06 -1.17
CA THR A 199 5.29 -1.29 -1.86
C THR A 199 5.26 -1.05 -3.37
N ALA A 200 6.39 -1.28 -4.05
CA ALA A 200 6.50 -1.03 -5.49
C ALA A 200 5.44 -1.83 -6.29
N PRO A 201 4.72 -1.16 -7.20
CA PRO A 201 3.66 -1.80 -7.99
C PRO A 201 4.23 -2.84 -8.95
N ALA A 202 3.34 -3.68 -9.50
CA ALA A 202 3.70 -4.71 -10.48
C ALA A 202 4.38 -4.13 -11.73
N SER A 203 4.11 -2.87 -12.06
CA SER A 203 4.76 -2.15 -13.16
C SER A 203 6.26 -1.95 -12.96
N GLY A 204 6.76 -1.99 -11.71
CA GLY A 204 8.11 -1.58 -11.36
C GLY A 204 8.36 -0.08 -11.53
N MET A 205 7.30 0.71 -11.74
CA MET A 205 7.37 2.14 -11.99
C MET A 205 6.58 2.89 -10.92
N ILE A 206 7.06 4.07 -10.53
CA ILE A 206 6.33 4.94 -9.61
C ILE A 206 6.52 6.39 -10.04
N ASN A 207 5.51 7.19 -9.74
CA ASN A 207 5.57 8.63 -9.79
C ASN A 207 4.87 9.19 -8.55
N ILE A 208 5.53 10.13 -7.87
CA ILE A 208 5.13 10.65 -6.56
C ILE A 208 5.08 12.17 -6.67
N THR A 209 3.90 12.73 -6.45
CA THR A 209 3.67 14.17 -6.49
C THR A 209 3.28 14.68 -5.12
N VAL A 210 3.99 15.73 -4.66
CA VAL A 210 3.57 16.54 -3.53
C VAL A 210 2.74 17.71 -4.07
N ASP A 211 1.42 17.58 -3.95
CA ASP A 211 0.41 18.52 -4.46
C ASP A 211 0.15 19.63 -3.42
N ILE A 212 0.34 20.89 -3.83
CA ILE A 212 0.25 22.06 -2.95
C ILE A 212 -0.54 23.23 -3.58
N GLY A 213 -1.11 24.08 -2.72
CA GLY A 213 -1.90 25.25 -3.13
C GLY A 213 -3.41 25.01 -3.07
N GLY A 214 -4.18 26.10 -3.03
CA GLY A 214 -5.64 26.03 -2.90
C GLY A 214 -6.08 25.20 -1.69
N SER A 215 -6.89 24.16 -1.91
CA SER A 215 -7.30 23.21 -0.86
C SER A 215 -6.28 22.10 -0.60
N LYS A 216 -5.26 21.92 -1.45
CA LYS A 216 -4.31 20.80 -1.44
C LYS A 216 -3.22 20.95 -0.38
N GLY A 217 -2.88 22.19 -0.04
CA GLY A 217 -1.86 22.44 0.98
C GLY A 217 -1.44 23.89 1.08
N THR A 218 -0.82 24.24 2.20
CA THR A 218 -0.22 25.57 2.45
C THR A 218 1.30 25.57 2.40
N GLN A 219 1.93 24.40 2.28
CA GLN A 219 3.38 24.28 2.17
C GLN A 219 3.91 25.05 0.97
N GLN A 220 5.13 25.56 1.11
CA GLN A 220 5.85 26.22 0.04
C GLN A 220 7.26 25.64 -0.07
N ARG A 221 7.88 25.85 -1.23
CA ARG A 221 9.28 25.49 -1.46
C ARG A 221 9.60 24.05 -1.06
N THR A 222 8.76 23.15 -1.56
CA THR A 222 8.84 21.71 -1.31
C THR A 222 10.12 21.13 -1.88
N GLN A 223 10.69 20.16 -1.16
CA GLN A 223 11.82 19.36 -1.59
C GLN A 223 11.45 17.90 -1.41
N LEU A 224 11.67 17.09 -2.43
CA LEU A 224 11.22 15.69 -2.46
C LEU A 224 12.40 14.79 -2.84
N ALA A 225 12.47 13.61 -2.23
CA ALA A 225 13.47 12.60 -2.57
C ALA A 225 12.90 11.19 -2.40
N LEU A 226 13.26 10.30 -3.32
CA LEU A 226 12.94 8.88 -3.35
C LEU A 226 14.20 8.06 -3.01
N TRP A 227 14.04 7.04 -2.20
CA TRP A 227 15.09 6.27 -1.55
C TRP A 227 14.86 4.76 -1.68
N GLU A 228 15.95 4.00 -1.67
CA GLU A 228 15.93 2.54 -1.47
C GLU A 228 15.41 2.17 -0.08
N ASN A 229 15.30 0.86 0.19
CA ASN A 229 14.79 0.32 1.46
C ASN A 229 15.61 0.68 2.72
N ASP A 230 16.80 1.27 2.55
CA ASP A 230 17.70 1.68 3.62
C ASP A 230 17.50 3.15 4.05
N GLY A 231 16.63 3.91 3.38
CA GLY A 231 16.37 5.33 3.65
C GLY A 231 17.55 6.27 3.39
N THR A 232 18.67 5.78 2.85
CA THR A 232 19.92 6.54 2.71
C THR A 232 20.48 6.54 1.30
N THR A 233 20.17 5.51 0.51
CA THR A 233 20.55 5.41 -0.91
C THR A 233 19.48 6.09 -1.77
N GLN A 234 19.82 7.25 -2.34
CA GLN A 234 18.90 8.03 -3.17
C GLN A 234 18.69 7.40 -4.55
N ILE A 235 17.43 7.28 -4.95
CA ILE A 235 17.00 6.89 -6.30
C ILE A 235 16.80 8.14 -7.16
N ALA A 236 15.98 9.08 -6.69
CA ALA A 236 15.65 10.32 -7.38
C ALA A 236 15.43 11.45 -6.37
N CYS A 237 15.56 12.69 -6.79
CA CYS A 237 15.13 13.83 -5.99
C CYS A 237 14.79 15.02 -6.88
N ASP A 238 13.89 15.86 -6.41
CA ASP A 238 13.55 17.12 -7.06
C ASP A 238 13.24 18.22 -6.03
N ILE A 239 13.25 19.47 -6.48
CA ILE A 239 13.00 20.65 -5.67
C ILE A 239 12.10 21.65 -6.39
N TYR A 240 11.46 22.49 -5.58
CA TYR A 240 10.78 23.68 -6.05
C TYR A 240 11.64 24.62 -6.92
N ASN A 241 11.01 25.23 -7.91
CA ASN A 241 11.44 26.35 -8.74
C ASN A 241 10.64 27.61 -8.39
N PHE A 242 9.33 27.46 -8.18
CA PHE A 242 8.42 28.48 -7.64
C PHE A 242 7.94 28.13 -6.22
N ASN A 243 7.44 29.11 -5.46
CA ASN A 243 7.09 28.87 -4.06
C ASN A 243 5.92 27.88 -3.88
N ASN A 244 4.95 27.84 -4.81
CA ASN A 244 3.69 27.12 -4.67
C ASN A 244 3.47 26.11 -5.82
N GLU A 245 4.55 25.54 -6.34
CA GLU A 245 4.43 24.50 -7.38
C GLU A 245 4.46 23.11 -6.77
N ASP A 246 3.80 22.18 -7.44
CA ASP A 246 3.92 20.76 -7.12
C ASP A 246 5.33 20.29 -7.43
N VAL A 247 5.82 19.35 -6.62
CA VAL A 247 7.15 18.74 -6.81
C VAL A 247 6.95 17.26 -6.98
N GLU A 248 7.61 16.70 -7.99
CA GLU A 248 7.38 15.34 -8.47
C GLU A 248 8.69 14.57 -8.54
N VAL A 249 8.68 13.29 -8.14
CA VAL A 249 9.80 12.37 -8.35
C VAL A 249 9.27 11.02 -8.83
N GLY A 250 9.98 10.38 -9.75
CA GLY A 250 9.61 9.08 -10.27
C GLY A 250 10.80 8.12 -10.41
N ALA A 251 10.48 6.85 -10.63
CA ALA A 251 11.44 5.79 -10.96
C ALA A 251 10.79 4.77 -11.89
N THR A 252 11.58 4.19 -12.80
CA THR A 252 11.10 3.26 -13.85
C THR A 252 11.57 1.81 -13.70
N SER A 253 12.34 1.51 -12.64
CA SER A 253 13.01 0.22 -12.48
C SER A 253 13.06 -0.28 -11.04
N LEU A 254 12.00 0.01 -10.28
CA LEU A 254 11.80 -0.54 -8.95
C LEU A 254 11.54 -2.05 -9.03
N ILE A 255 11.94 -2.79 -8.00
CA ILE A 255 11.68 -4.23 -7.89
C ILE A 255 10.24 -4.41 -7.39
N PRO A 256 9.31 -4.98 -8.20
CA PRO A 256 7.93 -5.17 -7.78
C PRO A 256 7.80 -5.93 -6.46
N GLY A 257 6.91 -5.48 -5.57
CA GLY A 257 6.71 -6.07 -4.25
C GLY A 257 7.77 -5.72 -3.20
N SER A 258 8.82 -4.96 -3.56
CA SER A 258 9.79 -4.43 -2.59
C SER A 258 9.33 -3.10 -2.01
N VAL A 259 9.70 -2.82 -0.76
CA VAL A 259 9.37 -1.56 -0.08
C VAL A 259 10.41 -0.50 -0.40
N TYR A 260 9.93 0.69 -0.77
CA TYR A 260 10.73 1.89 -1.02
C TYR A 260 10.23 3.04 -0.16
N TYR A 261 11.08 4.05 0.00
CA TYR A 261 10.81 5.19 0.89
C TYR A 261 10.94 6.50 0.13
N PHE A 262 10.16 7.50 0.51
CA PHE A 262 10.36 8.86 0.04
C PHE A 262 10.19 9.84 1.18
N SER A 263 10.80 11.02 1.03
CA SER A 263 10.85 12.02 2.08
C SER A 263 10.51 13.41 1.56
N VAL A 264 9.64 14.11 2.27
CA VAL A 264 9.17 15.47 1.94
C VAL A 264 9.74 16.47 2.94
N ASP A 265 10.43 17.50 2.47
CA ASP A 265 10.97 18.58 3.27
C ASP A 265 10.60 19.96 2.67
N THR A 266 10.92 21.03 3.38
CA THR A 266 10.82 22.40 2.92
C THR A 266 12.14 23.15 3.11
N TYR A 267 12.34 24.23 2.37
CA TYR A 267 13.59 24.99 2.41
C TYR A 267 13.96 25.52 3.81
N ASN A 268 12.98 26.06 4.55
CA ASN A 268 13.15 26.53 5.92
C ASN A 268 11.81 26.63 6.67
N SER A 269 11.86 26.87 7.99
CA SER A 269 10.70 27.11 8.87
C SER A 269 9.91 28.39 8.57
N GLY A 270 10.03 29.00 7.38
CA GLY A 270 9.12 30.00 6.87
C GLY A 270 8.13 29.43 5.85
N TYR A 271 8.34 28.18 5.43
CA TYR A 271 7.68 27.56 4.27
C TYR A 271 7.05 26.19 4.55
N TYR A 272 7.26 25.63 5.74
CA TYR A 272 6.42 24.59 6.33
C TYR A 272 4.91 24.86 6.17
N GLY A 273 4.15 23.79 5.99
CA GLY A 273 2.71 23.84 5.83
C GLY A 273 2.14 22.46 5.52
N SER A 274 0.84 22.42 5.20
CA SER A 274 0.19 21.17 4.79
C SER A 274 0.38 20.87 3.31
N PHE A 275 0.22 19.60 2.92
CA PHE A 275 0.29 19.13 1.53
C PHE A 275 -0.54 17.84 1.33
N SER A 276 -0.78 17.51 0.07
CA SER A 276 -1.37 16.24 -0.38
C SER A 276 -0.33 15.40 -1.11
N LEU A 277 -0.54 14.08 -1.13
CA LEU A 277 0.31 13.15 -1.87
C LEU A 277 -0.51 12.46 -2.95
N CYS A 278 0.03 12.39 -4.17
CA CYS A 278 -0.51 11.59 -5.25
C CYS A 278 0.55 10.59 -5.72
N LEU A 279 0.17 9.33 -5.87
CA LEU A 279 1.05 8.26 -6.32
C LEU A 279 0.45 7.61 -7.56
N GLU A 280 1.24 7.41 -8.59
CA GLU A 280 0.83 6.73 -9.82
C GLU A 280 1.85 5.64 -10.19
N ASP A 281 1.38 4.51 -10.72
CA ASP A 281 2.23 3.39 -11.16
C ASP A 281 2.71 3.52 -12.62
N LYS A 282 2.57 4.72 -13.18
CA LYS A 282 3.09 5.16 -14.48
C LYS A 282 4.13 6.27 -14.26
N PRO A 283 5.23 6.29 -15.02
CA PRO A 283 6.21 7.37 -14.92
C PRO A 283 5.63 8.67 -15.49
N SER A 284 6.11 9.81 -15.01
CA SER A 284 5.73 11.10 -15.59
C SER A 284 6.25 11.23 -17.03
N TYR A 285 5.63 12.11 -17.81
CA TYR A 285 6.02 12.43 -19.20
C TYR A 285 7.39 13.12 -19.32
N ASP A 286 8.07 13.28 -18.19
CA ASP A 286 9.49 13.57 -18.12
C ASP A 286 10.38 12.42 -18.64
N TYR A 287 9.88 11.19 -18.55
CA TYR A 287 10.56 10.00 -19.06
C TYR A 287 9.89 9.53 -20.35
N PHE A 288 10.67 8.94 -21.25
CA PHE A 288 10.18 8.29 -22.46
C PHE A 288 9.03 7.31 -22.17
N GLU A 289 9.17 6.50 -21.11
CA GLU A 289 8.16 5.52 -20.71
C GLU A 289 6.85 6.16 -20.24
N GLY A 290 6.86 7.46 -19.89
CA GLY A 290 5.70 8.23 -19.42
C GLY A 290 5.10 9.16 -20.46
N ALA A 291 5.52 9.04 -21.73
CA ALA A 291 5.12 9.94 -22.79
C ALA A 291 3.58 10.12 -22.87
N ILE A 292 3.12 11.37 -22.95
CA ILE A 292 1.70 11.69 -23.10
C ILE A 292 1.23 11.20 -24.47
N GLU A 293 0.18 10.40 -24.51
CA GLU A 293 -0.42 9.95 -25.76
C GLU A 293 -1.32 11.04 -26.35
N LEU A 294 -1.02 11.45 -27.58
CA LEU A 294 -1.85 12.36 -28.37
C LEU A 294 -2.84 11.52 -29.19
N THR A 295 -4.13 11.75 -28.98
CA THR A 295 -5.22 10.96 -29.58
C THR A 295 -5.93 11.69 -30.71
N ASP A 296 -6.01 13.02 -30.65
CA ASP A 296 -6.50 13.85 -31.74
C ASP A 296 -5.32 14.27 -32.61
N LEU A 297 -5.33 13.82 -33.86
CA LEU A 297 -4.25 14.03 -34.82
C LEU A 297 -4.68 14.87 -36.02
N ASN A 298 -5.89 15.43 -36.01
CA ASN A 298 -6.39 16.32 -37.05
C ASN A 298 -6.14 17.77 -36.67
N ASN A 299 -4.99 18.31 -37.10
CA ASN A 299 -4.62 19.71 -36.86
C ASN A 299 -4.83 20.14 -35.39
N TRP A 300 -4.46 19.25 -34.46
CA TRP A 300 -4.66 19.42 -33.03
C TRP A 300 -3.58 20.30 -32.42
N CYS A 301 -3.95 21.11 -31.44
CA CYS A 301 -3.04 21.85 -30.58
C CYS A 301 -3.48 21.74 -29.12
N SER A 302 -2.51 21.62 -28.22
CA SER A 302 -2.71 21.78 -26.78
C SER A 302 -3.20 23.20 -26.44
N ALA A 303 -3.69 23.41 -25.22
CA ALA A 303 -3.93 24.74 -24.71
C ALA A 303 -2.63 25.56 -24.66
N ASP A 304 -2.78 26.90 -24.69
CA ASP A 304 -1.68 27.85 -24.61
C ASP A 304 -0.85 27.63 -23.32
N GLY A 305 0.43 27.29 -23.48
CA GLY A 305 1.36 27.07 -22.37
C GLY A 305 1.05 25.85 -21.49
N GLU A 306 0.33 24.85 -22.01
CA GLU A 306 -0.12 23.67 -21.26
C GLU A 306 1.03 22.82 -20.71
N TYR A 307 2.07 22.58 -21.51
CA TYR A 307 3.20 21.74 -21.13
C TYR A 307 4.41 22.58 -20.75
N SER A 308 5.36 22.02 -19.99
CA SER A 308 6.53 22.78 -19.52
C SER A 308 7.78 21.91 -19.39
N THR A 309 8.94 22.43 -19.79
CA THR A 309 10.25 21.77 -19.56
C THR A 309 10.82 22.00 -18.15
N VAL A 310 10.12 22.76 -17.30
CA VAL A 310 10.51 22.92 -15.88
C VAL A 310 10.41 21.57 -15.17
N GLY A 311 11.42 21.20 -14.38
CA GLY A 311 11.48 19.87 -13.74
C GLY A 311 11.89 18.73 -14.69
N GLY A 312 12.22 19.05 -15.94
CA GLY A 312 12.56 18.03 -16.93
C GLY A 312 13.90 17.31 -16.65
N THR A 313 13.97 16.02 -16.96
CA THR A 313 15.13 15.14 -16.82
C THR A 313 15.74 14.84 -18.19
N ALA A 314 17.03 14.54 -18.20
CA ALA A 314 17.73 14.05 -19.38
C ALA A 314 17.57 12.54 -19.51
N ASP A 315 16.96 12.08 -20.60
CA ASP A 315 16.84 10.67 -20.92
C ASP A 315 16.95 10.39 -22.43
N LYS A 316 17.18 9.12 -22.79
CA LYS A 316 17.44 8.64 -24.16
C LYS A 316 18.46 9.51 -24.94
N ASN A 317 18.24 9.72 -26.24
CA ASN A 317 19.16 10.39 -27.14
C ASN A 317 18.77 11.86 -27.37
N LYS A 318 19.75 12.74 -27.63
CA LYS A 318 19.46 14.08 -28.15
C LYS A 318 19.17 14.07 -29.64
N GLY A 319 18.34 15.00 -30.10
CA GLY A 319 18.27 15.33 -31.52
C GLY A 319 19.65 15.71 -32.07
N SER A 320 20.01 15.14 -33.22
CA SER A 320 21.29 15.34 -33.90
C SER A 320 21.54 16.80 -34.32
N CYS A 321 20.47 17.57 -34.54
CA CYS A 321 20.50 18.98 -34.88
C CYS A 321 20.54 19.91 -33.65
N TRP A 322 20.36 19.41 -32.43
CA TRP A 322 20.26 20.24 -31.23
C TRP A 322 21.60 20.90 -30.84
N ASN A 323 21.53 22.13 -30.33
CA ASN A 323 22.70 22.98 -30.07
C ASN A 323 23.40 22.70 -28.73
N ASN A 324 22.82 21.87 -27.87
CA ASN A 324 23.34 21.53 -26.55
C ASN A 324 24.13 20.20 -26.56
N SER A 325 24.71 19.83 -25.40
CA SER A 325 25.60 18.66 -25.25
C SER A 325 24.88 17.34 -24.96
N GLY A 326 23.56 17.31 -24.91
CA GLY A 326 22.73 16.15 -24.55
C GLY A 326 21.26 16.57 -24.51
N PRO A 327 20.30 15.64 -24.41
CA PRO A 327 19.00 16.03 -23.91
C PRO A 327 19.19 16.49 -22.46
N ARG A 328 18.38 17.43 -21.99
CA ARG A 328 18.54 17.98 -20.64
C ARG A 328 17.24 18.04 -19.85
N TYR A 329 16.15 18.40 -20.52
CA TYR A 329 14.85 18.64 -19.91
C TYR A 329 13.75 18.08 -20.82
N ASN A 330 13.88 16.81 -21.21
CA ASN A 330 13.00 16.23 -22.21
C ASN A 330 11.57 16.13 -21.67
N ARG A 331 10.61 16.51 -22.50
CA ARG A 331 9.20 16.13 -22.33
C ARG A 331 8.80 15.26 -23.49
N TRP A 332 8.20 14.11 -23.17
CA TRP A 332 7.86 13.09 -24.14
C TRP A 332 6.36 13.06 -24.42
N PHE A 333 6.05 12.92 -25.69
CA PHE A 333 4.71 12.66 -26.21
C PHE A 333 4.78 11.52 -27.20
N LYS A 334 3.66 10.86 -27.48
CA LYS A 334 3.59 9.77 -28.44
C LYS A 334 2.26 9.78 -29.18
N PHE A 335 2.25 9.20 -30.36
CA PHE A 335 1.04 9.02 -31.17
C PHE A 335 1.18 7.79 -32.05
N THR A 336 0.05 7.23 -32.48
CA THR A 336 0.03 6.18 -33.49
C THR A 336 -0.25 6.82 -34.84
N ALA A 337 0.63 6.63 -35.83
CA ALA A 337 0.46 7.29 -37.11
C ALA A 337 -0.78 6.78 -37.86
N VAL A 338 -1.65 7.69 -38.28
CA VAL A 338 -2.83 7.42 -39.12
C VAL A 338 -2.55 7.67 -40.61
N THR A 339 -1.55 8.47 -40.94
CA THR A 339 -0.99 8.61 -42.30
C THR A 339 0.54 8.51 -42.29
N ASN A 340 1.15 8.48 -43.46
CA ASN A 340 2.61 8.61 -43.59
C ASN A 340 3.13 10.04 -43.39
N ASN A 341 2.26 11.06 -43.38
CA ASN A 341 2.61 12.47 -43.32
C ASN A 341 2.34 13.04 -41.93
N VAL A 342 3.34 13.65 -41.29
CA VAL A 342 3.14 14.34 -40.02
C VAL A 342 3.71 15.74 -40.08
N THR A 343 3.03 16.69 -39.45
CA THR A 343 3.59 17.98 -39.07
C THR A 343 3.47 18.15 -37.56
N ILE A 344 4.53 18.61 -36.91
CA ILE A 344 4.56 18.86 -35.46
C ILE A 344 5.18 20.24 -35.26
N SER A 345 4.55 21.08 -34.44
CA SER A 345 5.10 22.36 -34.01
C SER A 345 5.05 22.54 -32.50
N VAL A 346 6.05 23.25 -31.98
CA VAL A 346 6.07 23.76 -30.62
C VAL A 346 6.09 25.27 -30.69
N GLU A 347 5.01 25.87 -30.21
CA GLU A 347 4.78 27.32 -30.23
C GLU A 347 5.14 27.93 -28.87
N VAL A 348 5.81 29.09 -28.89
CA VAL A 348 6.31 29.78 -27.69
C VAL A 348 6.18 31.30 -27.79
N GLY A 349 6.15 31.96 -26.64
CA GLY A 349 6.02 33.41 -26.53
C GLY A 349 4.56 33.86 -26.36
N GLY A 350 4.37 35.07 -25.84
CA GLY A 350 3.01 35.58 -25.60
C GLY A 350 2.23 34.71 -24.61
N SER A 351 1.05 34.25 -25.03
CA SER A 351 0.24 33.28 -24.27
C SER A 351 0.65 31.83 -24.53
N ASP A 352 1.21 31.51 -25.70
CA ASP A 352 1.54 30.14 -26.11
C ASP A 352 2.63 29.49 -25.24
N GLY A 353 3.46 30.29 -24.57
CA GLY A 353 4.41 29.77 -23.61
C GLY A 353 5.51 30.73 -23.17
N THR A 354 6.21 30.37 -22.10
CA THR A 354 7.36 31.12 -21.56
C THR A 354 8.71 30.51 -21.93
N GLN A 355 8.71 29.29 -22.47
CA GLN A 355 9.92 28.59 -22.89
C GLN A 355 10.68 29.39 -23.94
N GLN A 356 12.00 29.25 -23.89
CA GLN A 356 12.89 29.81 -24.90
C GLN A 356 13.82 28.74 -25.44
N ARG A 357 14.37 28.99 -26.62
CA ARG A 357 15.37 28.11 -27.26
C ARG A 357 14.92 26.65 -27.34
N THR A 358 13.68 26.47 -27.79
CA THR A 358 13.04 25.17 -27.97
C THR A 358 13.82 24.27 -28.93
N GLN A 359 13.80 22.97 -28.64
CA GLN A 359 14.37 21.93 -29.46
C GLN A 359 13.34 20.81 -29.57
N LEU A 360 13.16 20.28 -30.77
CA LEU A 360 12.11 19.31 -31.09
C LEU A 360 12.72 18.15 -31.85
N ALA A 361 12.30 16.92 -31.56
CA ALA A 361 12.67 15.75 -32.34
C ALA A 361 11.53 14.73 -32.41
N LEU A 362 11.50 13.99 -33.51
CA LEU A 362 10.59 12.89 -33.79
C LEU A 362 11.40 11.59 -33.87
N TRP A 363 10.89 10.54 -33.23
CA TRP A 363 11.56 9.28 -33.00
C TRP A 363 10.68 8.10 -33.40
N GLU A 364 11.32 7.01 -33.80
CA GLU A 364 10.67 5.69 -33.88
C GLU A 364 10.22 5.22 -32.48
N SER A 365 9.42 4.15 -32.44
CA SER A 365 8.91 3.51 -31.21
C SER A 365 9.95 3.12 -30.14
N ASP A 366 11.25 3.12 -30.46
CA ASP A 366 12.32 2.82 -29.50
C ASP A 366 12.81 4.06 -28.72
N GLY A 367 12.36 5.27 -29.08
CA GLY A 367 12.77 6.54 -28.46
C GLY A 367 14.23 6.94 -28.70
N THR A 368 14.96 6.23 -29.55
CA THR A 368 16.40 6.41 -29.77
C THR A 368 16.79 6.54 -31.24
N THR A 369 16.01 5.98 -32.15
CA THR A 369 16.17 6.10 -33.60
C THR A 369 15.46 7.36 -34.07
N GLN A 370 16.24 8.40 -34.35
CA GLN A 370 15.72 9.70 -34.79
C GLN A 370 15.20 9.64 -36.24
N ILE A 371 13.99 10.14 -36.46
CA ILE A 371 13.40 10.35 -37.79
C ILE A 371 13.76 11.77 -38.27
N GLN A 372 13.40 12.77 -37.48
CA GLN A 372 13.53 14.19 -37.83
C GLN A 372 13.84 14.98 -36.56
N CYS A 373 14.51 16.12 -36.68
CA CYS A 373 14.61 17.07 -35.58
C CYS A 373 14.73 18.50 -36.10
N ASP A 374 14.28 19.45 -35.28
CA ASP A 374 14.52 20.87 -35.51
C ASP A 374 14.83 21.60 -34.20
N LYS A 375 15.25 22.86 -34.30
CA LYS A 375 15.66 23.68 -33.16
C LYS A 375 15.47 25.15 -33.41
N TYR A 376 15.41 25.90 -32.32
CA TYR A 376 15.44 27.36 -32.33
C TYR A 376 16.60 27.96 -33.13
N ILE A 377 16.36 29.13 -33.74
CA ILE A 377 17.38 30.01 -34.33
C ILE A 377 17.59 31.24 -33.42
N SER A 378 16.51 31.73 -32.82
CA SER A 378 16.41 32.84 -31.88
C SER A 378 15.72 32.38 -30.58
N ASN A 379 15.70 33.23 -29.54
CA ASN A 379 15.23 32.79 -28.22
C ASN A 379 13.72 32.47 -28.17
N SER A 380 12.90 33.08 -29.03
CA SER A 380 11.43 33.00 -28.98
C SER A 380 10.86 32.47 -30.29
N ASP A 381 11.59 31.62 -30.97
CA ASP A 381 11.12 31.00 -32.21
C ASP A 381 10.28 29.78 -31.90
N ASP A 382 9.15 29.67 -32.60
CA ASP A 382 8.44 28.41 -32.76
C ASP A 382 9.34 27.43 -33.54
N VAL A 383 9.23 26.16 -33.19
CA VAL A 383 10.02 25.09 -33.83
C VAL A 383 9.06 24.09 -34.42
N ALA A 384 9.22 23.78 -35.71
CA ALA A 384 8.32 22.86 -36.40
C ALA A 384 9.11 21.88 -37.26
N LEU A 385 8.62 20.65 -37.33
CA LEU A 385 9.15 19.63 -38.22
C LEU A 385 8.03 18.97 -39.00
N SER A 386 8.37 18.38 -40.14
CA SER A 386 7.45 17.55 -40.92
C SER A 386 8.17 16.33 -41.46
N ASP A 387 7.46 15.23 -41.60
CA ASP A 387 7.95 13.99 -42.22
C ASP A 387 6.85 13.38 -43.09
N ALA A 388 7.23 12.59 -44.09
CA ALA A 388 6.31 11.96 -45.05
C ALA A 388 6.59 10.46 -45.24
N THR A 389 7.33 9.86 -44.29
CA THR A 389 7.87 8.50 -44.36
C THR A 389 7.38 7.60 -43.23
N LEU A 390 6.42 8.07 -42.42
CA LEU A 390 5.87 7.25 -41.35
C LEU A 390 5.15 6.03 -41.92
N VAL A 391 5.26 4.92 -41.20
CA VAL A 391 4.46 3.72 -41.41
C VAL A 391 3.18 3.84 -40.59
N VAL A 392 2.02 3.78 -41.27
CA VAL A 392 0.68 3.81 -40.64
C VAL A 392 0.52 2.66 -39.65
N GLY A 393 -0.08 2.95 -38.50
CA GLY A 393 -0.30 2.03 -37.39
C GLY A 393 0.90 1.83 -36.46
N ASN A 394 2.08 2.38 -36.79
CA ASN A 394 3.21 2.37 -35.86
C ASN A 394 3.11 3.52 -34.85
N GLU A 395 3.60 3.28 -33.64
CA GLU A 395 3.76 4.30 -32.60
C GLU A 395 5.05 5.10 -32.83
N TYR A 396 4.97 6.42 -32.67
CA TYR A 396 6.09 7.36 -32.78
C TYR A 396 6.13 8.26 -31.56
N TYR A 397 7.32 8.77 -31.25
CA TYR A 397 7.56 9.59 -30.06
C TYR A 397 8.07 10.97 -30.45
N ILE A 398 7.64 11.98 -29.70
CA ILE A 398 8.04 13.38 -29.83
C ILE A 398 8.77 13.75 -28.55
N SER A 399 9.94 14.36 -28.66
CA SER A 399 10.64 14.94 -27.52
C SER A 399 10.77 16.45 -27.69
N VAL A 400 10.37 17.20 -26.67
CA VAL A 400 10.56 18.66 -26.56
C VAL A 400 11.60 18.94 -25.48
N ASP A 401 12.61 19.75 -25.78
CA ASP A 401 13.68 20.13 -24.85
C ASP A 401 14.01 21.63 -25.00
N THR A 402 14.82 22.15 -24.10
CA THR A 402 15.40 23.49 -24.15
C THR A 402 16.93 23.45 -24.05
N TYR A 403 17.59 24.55 -24.41
CA TYR A 403 19.04 24.63 -24.46
C TYR A 403 19.73 24.42 -23.10
N ASN A 404 19.22 25.06 -22.03
CA ASN A 404 19.68 24.90 -20.65
C ASN A 404 18.61 25.38 -19.65
N SER A 405 18.81 25.15 -18.35
CA SER A 405 17.89 25.57 -17.27
C SER A 405 17.59 27.07 -17.19
N GLY A 406 18.31 27.93 -17.92
CA GLY A 406 17.95 29.36 -18.02
C GLY A 406 16.82 29.65 -19.01
N TYR A 407 16.36 28.65 -19.75
CA TYR A 407 15.41 28.78 -20.87
C TYR A 407 14.22 27.81 -20.81
N TYR A 408 14.14 26.99 -19.75
CA TYR A 408 12.95 26.22 -19.44
C TYR A 408 11.70 27.10 -19.31
N GLY A 409 10.54 26.50 -19.49
CA GLY A 409 9.28 27.21 -19.36
C GLY A 409 8.15 26.43 -20.03
N SER A 410 7.00 27.06 -20.07
CA SER A 410 5.82 26.51 -20.71
C SER A 410 5.84 26.64 -22.23
N PHE A 411 5.15 25.75 -22.94
CA PHE A 411 5.00 25.74 -24.39
C PHE A 411 3.65 25.13 -24.80
N LYS A 412 3.28 25.36 -26.05
CA LYS A 412 2.12 24.76 -26.73
C LYS A 412 2.60 23.78 -27.79
N LEU A 413 1.97 22.61 -27.87
CA LEU A 413 2.32 21.56 -28.84
C LEU A 413 1.18 21.38 -29.84
N CYS A 414 1.50 21.33 -31.13
CA CYS A 414 0.55 21.01 -32.18
C CYS A 414 1.03 19.84 -33.04
N ILE A 415 0.08 19.05 -33.55
CA ILE A 415 0.32 17.94 -34.46
C ILE A 415 -0.78 17.84 -35.51
N ASP A 416 -0.40 17.47 -36.72
CA ASP A 416 -1.31 17.06 -37.78
C ASP A 416 -0.75 15.81 -38.47
N ASN A 417 -1.51 14.72 -38.50
CA ASN A 417 -1.12 13.46 -39.12
C ASN A 417 -2.23 12.85 -40.00
N ILE A 418 -3.17 13.68 -40.49
CA ILE A 418 -4.20 13.25 -41.44
C ILE A 418 -3.92 13.75 -42.87
N ASP A 419 -4.55 13.14 -43.88
CA ASP A 419 -4.33 13.49 -45.29
C ASP A 419 -5.39 14.46 -45.81
N THR A 420 -6.59 13.98 -46.15
CA THR A 420 -7.68 14.79 -46.71
C THR A 420 -8.96 14.62 -45.93
N GLU A 421 -9.69 15.71 -45.74
CA GLU A 421 -11.04 15.68 -45.21
C GLU A 421 -12.09 15.52 -46.32
N TYR A 422 -13.03 14.60 -46.10
CA TYR A 422 -14.16 14.37 -46.98
C TYR A 422 -15.47 14.59 -46.25
N TYR A 423 -16.43 15.18 -46.94
CA TYR A 423 -17.74 15.56 -46.45
C TYR A 423 -18.79 14.85 -47.28
N SER A 424 -19.71 14.11 -46.64
CA SER A 424 -20.83 13.47 -47.34
C SER A 424 -21.75 14.50 -48.00
N ILE A 425 -22.16 14.25 -49.24
CA ILE A 425 -23.06 15.13 -50.03
C ILE A 425 -24.27 14.40 -50.65
N SER A 426 -24.30 13.07 -50.60
CA SER A 426 -25.47 12.26 -50.97
C SER A 426 -25.47 10.90 -50.28
N ASP A 427 -26.66 10.30 -50.18
CA ASP A 427 -26.82 8.92 -49.71
C ASP A 427 -26.23 7.94 -50.73
N GLY A 428 -25.62 6.86 -50.25
CA GLY A 428 -25.16 5.76 -51.09
C GLY A 428 -23.97 5.01 -50.53
N ASP A 429 -23.23 4.34 -51.42
CA ASP A 429 -22.10 3.51 -51.04
C ASP A 429 -20.85 4.36 -50.71
N TRP A 430 -20.04 3.89 -49.76
CA TRP A 430 -18.83 4.58 -49.31
C TRP A 430 -17.82 4.79 -50.46
N ASP A 431 -17.70 3.83 -51.37
CA ASP A 431 -16.76 3.85 -52.50
C ASP A 431 -17.28 4.59 -53.76
N ASP A 432 -18.43 5.27 -53.68
CA ASP A 432 -18.90 6.15 -54.75
C ASP A 432 -18.44 7.60 -54.50
N VAL A 433 -17.54 8.08 -55.36
CA VAL A 433 -16.99 9.44 -55.31
C VAL A 433 -18.07 10.54 -55.39
N ASN A 434 -19.24 10.24 -55.96
CA ASN A 434 -20.34 11.21 -56.03
C ASN A 434 -20.99 11.49 -54.67
N ASN A 435 -20.74 10.64 -53.68
CA ASN A 435 -21.25 10.79 -52.31
C ASN A 435 -20.38 11.69 -51.44
N TRP A 436 -19.21 12.12 -51.92
CA TRP A 436 -18.23 12.85 -51.12
C TRP A 436 -17.80 14.17 -51.76
N SER A 437 -17.37 15.12 -50.93
CA SER A 437 -16.74 16.39 -51.33
C SER A 437 -15.53 16.69 -50.44
N ILE A 438 -14.48 17.29 -50.98
CA ILE A 438 -13.31 17.75 -50.18
C ILE A 438 -13.42 19.22 -49.75
N VAL A 439 -14.61 19.81 -49.89
CA VAL A 439 -14.83 21.25 -49.63
C VAL A 439 -15.84 21.48 -48.51
N SER A 440 -16.99 20.80 -48.56
CA SER A 440 -18.08 20.89 -47.56
C SER A 440 -19.22 19.94 -47.91
N HIS A 441 -20.20 19.79 -47.01
CA HIS A 441 -21.45 19.04 -47.21
C HIS A 441 -22.38 19.55 -48.32
N VAL A 442 -22.06 20.68 -48.97
CA VAL A 442 -22.80 21.20 -50.14
C VAL A 442 -21.88 21.45 -51.34
N GLY A 443 -20.67 20.90 -51.29
CA GLY A 443 -19.64 21.05 -52.31
C GLY A 443 -19.91 20.21 -53.56
N ALA A 444 -19.03 20.37 -54.55
CA ALA A 444 -19.02 19.49 -55.71
C ALA A 444 -18.47 18.11 -55.33
N ALA A 445 -18.88 17.08 -56.08
CA ALA A 445 -18.33 15.74 -55.95
C ALA A 445 -16.80 15.72 -56.03
N ALA A 446 -16.19 14.95 -55.14
CA ALA A 446 -14.76 14.74 -55.08
C ALA A 446 -14.30 13.87 -56.26
N ALA A 447 -12.99 13.86 -56.51
CA ALA A 447 -12.38 13.00 -57.53
C ALA A 447 -12.12 11.56 -57.02
N SER A 448 -12.19 11.38 -55.71
CA SER A 448 -11.92 10.16 -54.94
C SER A 448 -12.91 10.08 -53.78
N TYR A 449 -12.92 8.97 -53.08
CA TYR A 449 -13.66 8.75 -51.84
C TYR A 449 -12.65 8.58 -50.68
N PRO A 450 -13.07 8.66 -49.41
CA PRO A 450 -12.17 8.54 -48.28
C PRO A 450 -11.51 7.15 -48.25
N ILE A 451 -10.18 7.14 -48.13
CA ILE A 451 -9.36 5.94 -48.00
C ILE A 451 -8.51 6.02 -46.73
N ASP A 452 -7.58 5.06 -46.56
CA ASP A 452 -6.59 5.08 -45.50
C ASP A 452 -5.89 6.44 -45.41
N GLY A 453 -5.81 7.01 -44.21
CA GLY A 453 -5.27 8.35 -43.97
C GLY A 453 -6.26 9.52 -44.04
N ASP A 454 -7.44 9.32 -44.62
CA ASP A 454 -8.43 10.39 -44.80
C ASP A 454 -9.46 10.46 -43.65
N VAL A 455 -10.01 11.64 -43.39
CA VAL A 455 -11.09 11.86 -42.43
C VAL A 455 -12.43 11.93 -43.15
N ALA A 456 -13.41 11.18 -42.67
CA ALA A 456 -14.77 11.17 -43.23
C ALA A 456 -15.76 11.87 -42.28
N TYR A 457 -16.27 13.02 -42.70
CA TYR A 457 -17.41 13.70 -42.08
C TYR A 457 -18.71 13.24 -42.74
N ILE A 458 -19.54 12.54 -41.98
CA ILE A 458 -20.87 12.10 -42.40
C ILE A 458 -21.89 13.00 -41.71
N GLN A 459 -22.70 13.69 -42.50
CA GLN A 459 -23.74 14.59 -42.02
C GLN A 459 -24.90 14.61 -43.02
N GLY A 460 -26.12 14.36 -42.53
CA GLY A 460 -27.35 14.46 -43.32
C GLY A 460 -27.55 13.36 -44.37
N HIS A 461 -26.72 12.32 -44.34
CA HIS A 461 -26.66 11.29 -45.38
C HIS A 461 -26.40 9.90 -44.82
N GLN A 462 -27.02 8.90 -45.46
CA GLN A 462 -26.81 7.49 -45.15
C GLN A 462 -25.70 6.94 -46.05
N ILE A 463 -24.55 6.66 -45.46
CA ILE A 463 -23.41 6.06 -46.16
C ILE A 463 -23.31 4.57 -45.82
N THR A 464 -23.16 3.73 -46.84
CA THR A 464 -23.08 2.27 -46.69
C THR A 464 -21.71 1.74 -47.13
N ALA A 465 -20.97 1.11 -46.24
CA ALA A 465 -19.81 0.29 -46.57
C ALA A 465 -20.29 -1.13 -46.89
N ASN A 466 -20.29 -1.49 -48.18
CA ASN A 466 -20.66 -2.81 -48.71
C ASN A 466 -19.47 -3.56 -49.36
N VAL A 467 -18.29 -2.91 -49.36
CA VAL A 467 -16.96 -3.48 -49.65
C VAL A 467 -16.03 -3.09 -48.50
N ALA A 468 -14.91 -3.79 -48.33
CA ALA A 468 -13.98 -3.48 -47.23
C ALA A 468 -13.43 -2.04 -47.36
N GLN A 469 -13.45 -1.28 -46.26
CA GLN A 469 -13.05 0.12 -46.21
C GLN A 469 -12.00 0.39 -45.14
N ASN A 470 -11.22 1.45 -45.36
CA ASN A 470 -10.33 2.02 -44.35
C ASN A 470 -10.42 3.54 -44.38
N CYS A 471 -10.23 4.19 -43.23
CA CYS A 471 -10.03 5.63 -43.13
C CYS A 471 -9.22 5.98 -41.87
N ALA A 472 -8.75 7.22 -41.76
CA ALA A 472 -8.12 7.70 -40.53
C ALA A 472 -9.16 7.91 -39.44
N GLU A 473 -10.21 8.69 -39.69
CA GLU A 473 -11.24 9.00 -38.69
C GLU A 473 -12.64 9.05 -39.30
N ILE A 474 -13.64 8.82 -38.46
CA ILE A 474 -15.05 9.00 -38.82
C ILE A 474 -15.69 9.99 -37.86
N ASN A 475 -16.28 11.06 -38.40
CA ASN A 475 -17.05 12.04 -37.66
C ASN A 475 -18.50 12.02 -38.17
N LEU A 476 -19.38 11.34 -37.44
CA LEU A 476 -20.81 11.27 -37.73
C LEU A 476 -21.56 12.36 -36.95
N ASN A 477 -21.91 13.44 -37.64
CA ASN A 477 -22.63 14.58 -37.08
C ASN A 477 -24.11 14.49 -37.45
N ILE A 478 -24.98 14.39 -36.46
CA ILE A 478 -26.42 14.23 -36.69
C ILE A 478 -27.02 15.57 -37.10
N ALA A 479 -27.42 15.71 -38.37
CA ALA A 479 -28.04 16.93 -38.90
C ALA A 479 -29.44 16.72 -39.50
N ASP A 480 -29.77 15.48 -39.88
CA ASP A 480 -31.11 15.02 -40.26
C ASP A 480 -31.22 13.49 -40.05
N ASP A 481 -32.42 12.92 -40.27
CA ASP A 481 -32.74 11.50 -40.02
C ASP A 481 -31.94 10.51 -40.88
N ASN A 482 -31.25 10.98 -41.92
CA ASN A 482 -30.41 10.14 -42.76
C ASN A 482 -28.98 10.04 -42.24
N SER A 483 -28.56 10.80 -41.23
CA SER A 483 -27.18 10.82 -40.71
C SER A 483 -26.77 9.45 -40.14
N LYS A 484 -26.27 8.57 -41.00
CA LYS A 484 -26.07 7.14 -40.68
C LYS A 484 -24.86 6.55 -41.38
N LEU A 485 -24.20 5.62 -40.69
CA LEU A 485 -23.19 4.74 -41.27
C LEU A 485 -23.65 3.28 -41.17
N ILE A 486 -23.74 2.59 -42.30
CA ILE A 486 -24.08 1.16 -42.36
C ILE A 486 -22.84 0.37 -42.79
N ILE A 487 -22.46 -0.63 -42.00
CA ILE A 487 -21.40 -1.58 -42.33
C ILE A 487 -22.07 -2.93 -42.61
N ASP A 488 -22.10 -3.31 -43.89
CA ASP A 488 -22.90 -4.44 -44.37
C ASP A 488 -22.02 -5.61 -44.83
N GLY A 489 -21.77 -6.56 -43.93
CA GLY A 489 -21.07 -7.81 -44.23
C GLY A 489 -19.60 -7.67 -44.62
N VAL A 490 -18.97 -6.55 -44.26
CA VAL A 490 -17.58 -6.21 -44.61
C VAL A 490 -16.78 -5.72 -43.42
N ALA A 491 -15.46 -5.70 -43.59
CA ALA A 491 -14.55 -5.10 -42.63
C ALA A 491 -14.36 -3.60 -42.90
N PHE A 492 -14.49 -2.81 -41.85
CA PHE A 492 -14.19 -1.39 -41.83
C PHE A 492 -13.11 -1.14 -40.77
N ASN A 493 -11.92 -0.67 -41.18
CA ASN A 493 -10.85 -0.31 -40.25
C ASN A 493 -10.70 1.22 -40.16
N VAL A 494 -10.71 1.75 -38.95
CA VAL A 494 -10.47 3.17 -38.65
C VAL A 494 -9.14 3.26 -37.90
N ALA A 495 -8.15 3.94 -38.48
CA ALA A 495 -6.79 4.00 -37.93
C ALA A 495 -6.69 4.91 -36.68
N GLY A 496 -7.60 5.86 -36.55
CA GLY A 496 -7.78 6.76 -35.42
C GLY A 496 -9.15 6.54 -34.75
N GLN A 497 -9.83 7.65 -34.45
CA GLN A 497 -11.06 7.70 -33.65
C GLN A 497 -12.35 7.66 -34.48
N VAL A 498 -13.44 7.28 -33.81
CA VAL A 498 -14.81 7.45 -34.32
C VAL A 498 -15.60 8.31 -33.36
N ASN A 499 -16.12 9.42 -33.85
CA ASN A 499 -16.97 10.35 -33.10
C ASN A 499 -18.39 10.33 -33.68
N MET A 500 -19.37 10.11 -32.81
CA MET A 500 -20.78 10.39 -33.09
C MET A 500 -21.20 11.59 -32.25
N THR A 501 -21.75 12.62 -32.90
CA THR A 501 -22.15 13.85 -32.20
C THR A 501 -23.58 14.24 -32.58
N ASN A 502 -24.43 14.41 -31.57
CA ASN A 502 -25.73 15.07 -31.70
C ASN A 502 -25.76 16.36 -30.86
N SER A 503 -25.49 17.49 -31.51
CA SER A 503 -25.45 18.82 -30.87
C SER A 503 -26.82 19.47 -30.62
N GLY A 504 -27.84 18.67 -30.30
CA GLY A 504 -29.19 19.18 -29.99
C GLY A 504 -30.23 19.01 -31.09
N ASN A 505 -29.92 18.23 -32.12
CA ASN A 505 -30.79 17.99 -33.25
C ASN A 505 -31.78 16.86 -32.97
N ASP A 506 -33.03 17.06 -33.35
CA ASP A 506 -34.10 16.10 -33.14
C ASP A 506 -34.25 15.18 -34.35
N PHE A 507 -33.20 14.39 -34.61
CA PHE A 507 -33.11 13.49 -35.76
C PHE A 507 -32.46 12.16 -35.39
N ASP A 508 -32.78 11.12 -36.16
CA ASP A 508 -32.17 9.80 -36.02
C ASP A 508 -30.66 9.86 -36.30
N GLY A 509 -29.86 9.26 -35.43
CA GLY A 509 -28.42 9.03 -35.64
C GLY A 509 -28.04 7.58 -35.37
N GLU A 510 -27.39 6.93 -36.34
CA GLU A 510 -27.15 5.48 -36.26
C GLU A 510 -25.84 5.06 -36.90
N ILE A 511 -25.02 4.30 -36.17
CA ILE A 511 -24.05 3.37 -36.76
C ILE A 511 -24.66 1.97 -36.69
N LYS A 512 -24.80 1.28 -37.83
CA LYS A 512 -25.37 -0.05 -37.90
C LYS A 512 -24.39 -1.04 -38.52
N LEU A 513 -24.11 -2.13 -37.81
CA LEU A 513 -23.34 -3.27 -38.34
C LEU A 513 -24.28 -4.45 -38.57
N GLN A 514 -24.38 -4.91 -39.82
CA GLN A 514 -25.26 -6.01 -40.20
C GLN A 514 -24.54 -7.07 -41.04
N ASN A 515 -25.20 -8.23 -41.20
CA ASN A 515 -24.70 -9.34 -42.02
C ASN A 515 -23.27 -9.78 -41.69
N ALA A 516 -22.89 -9.77 -40.40
CA ALA A 516 -21.54 -10.04 -39.92
C ALA A 516 -20.48 -9.00 -40.33
N GLY A 517 -20.87 -7.73 -40.43
CA GLY A 517 -19.94 -6.61 -40.59
C GLY A 517 -19.05 -6.43 -39.37
N THR A 518 -17.83 -5.95 -39.59
CA THR A 518 -16.85 -5.74 -38.52
C THR A 518 -16.32 -4.30 -38.56
N LEU A 519 -16.42 -3.58 -37.45
CA LEU A 519 -15.79 -2.27 -37.27
C LEU A 519 -14.60 -2.42 -36.31
N TYR A 520 -13.41 -2.08 -36.79
CA TYR A 520 -12.20 -2.01 -35.99
C TYR A 520 -11.78 -0.55 -35.86
N ILE A 521 -11.70 -0.05 -34.63
CA ILE A 521 -11.30 1.31 -34.28
C ILE A 521 -9.99 1.20 -33.51
N ASN A 522 -8.91 1.73 -34.07
CA ASN A 522 -7.59 1.63 -33.49
C ASN A 522 -7.37 2.65 -32.34
N ASP A 523 -8.21 3.68 -32.24
CA ASP A 523 -8.25 4.63 -31.12
C ASP A 523 -9.56 4.49 -30.31
N ALA A 524 -10.13 5.60 -29.83
CA ALA A 524 -11.35 5.70 -29.05
C ALA A 524 -12.64 5.78 -29.91
N LEU A 525 -13.75 5.38 -29.31
CA LEU A 525 -15.11 5.58 -29.82
C LEU A 525 -15.87 6.49 -28.86
N THR A 526 -16.24 7.69 -29.33
CA THR A 526 -16.95 8.68 -28.52
C THR A 526 -18.34 8.93 -29.07
N MET A 527 -19.37 8.79 -28.23
CA MET A 527 -20.74 9.20 -28.50
C MET A 527 -21.08 10.41 -27.63
N THR A 528 -21.35 11.57 -28.23
CA THR A 528 -21.69 12.80 -27.50
C THR A 528 -23.08 13.29 -27.89
N ARG A 529 -23.96 13.45 -26.89
CA ARG A 529 -25.30 14.02 -27.07
C ARG A 529 -25.53 15.24 -26.19
N ASP A 530 -25.75 16.37 -26.85
CA ASP A 530 -26.10 17.65 -26.24
C ASP A 530 -27.57 18.05 -26.44
N GLY A 531 -28.40 17.15 -26.97
CA GLY A 531 -29.86 17.28 -26.99
C GLY A 531 -30.53 16.40 -28.05
N GLY A 532 -31.74 16.79 -28.48
CA GLY A 532 -32.58 16.00 -29.40
C GLY A 532 -33.41 14.95 -28.69
N ALA A 533 -34.51 14.52 -29.29
CA ALA A 533 -35.42 13.50 -28.76
C ALA A 533 -35.38 12.18 -29.54
N ASN A 534 -34.91 12.15 -30.78
CA ASN A 534 -34.82 10.94 -31.61
C ASN A 534 -33.72 9.93 -31.21
N PRO A 535 -33.77 8.69 -31.73
CA PRO A 535 -32.76 7.67 -31.50
C PRO A 535 -31.34 8.12 -31.84
N PHE A 536 -30.40 7.86 -30.94
CA PHE A 536 -28.97 8.08 -31.14
C PHE A 536 -28.23 6.84 -30.67
N LYS A 537 -27.85 5.98 -31.61
CA LYS A 537 -27.51 4.60 -31.27
C LYS A 537 -26.44 3.94 -32.13
N ILE A 538 -25.86 2.87 -31.59
CA ILE A 538 -25.07 1.89 -32.33
C ILE A 538 -25.80 0.55 -32.28
N GLU A 539 -26.09 -0.03 -33.45
CA GLU A 539 -26.76 -1.33 -33.57
C GLU A 539 -25.79 -2.37 -34.10
N ILE A 540 -25.47 -3.38 -33.29
CA ILE A 540 -24.56 -4.49 -33.62
C ILE A 540 -25.40 -5.76 -33.79
N GLU A 541 -25.75 -6.06 -35.03
CA GLU A 541 -26.61 -7.19 -35.36
C GLU A 541 -25.90 -8.54 -35.26
N ASN A 542 -26.66 -9.63 -35.40
CA ASN A 542 -26.14 -10.99 -35.32
C ASN A 542 -24.91 -11.23 -36.21
N GLY A 543 -23.83 -11.72 -35.60
CA GLY A 543 -22.57 -12.07 -36.24
C GLY A 543 -21.61 -10.89 -36.41
N SER A 544 -22.06 -9.65 -36.16
CA SER A 544 -21.26 -8.45 -36.31
C SER A 544 -20.35 -8.21 -35.10
N THR A 545 -19.26 -7.47 -35.31
CA THR A 545 -18.30 -7.17 -34.24
C THR A 545 -17.85 -5.72 -34.25
N VAL A 546 -17.74 -5.10 -33.08
CA VAL A 546 -17.07 -3.81 -32.89
C VAL A 546 -15.87 -4.04 -31.97
N THR A 547 -14.70 -3.57 -32.38
CA THR A 547 -13.49 -3.55 -31.54
C THR A 547 -13.00 -2.13 -31.42
N VAL A 548 -12.88 -1.64 -30.18
CA VAL A 548 -12.29 -0.35 -29.82
C VAL A 548 -10.98 -0.62 -29.09
N ASN A 549 -9.88 -0.13 -29.63
CA ASN A 549 -8.55 -0.36 -29.05
C ASN A 549 -8.23 0.52 -27.87
N LYS A 550 -8.90 1.67 -27.75
CA LYS A 550 -8.84 2.51 -26.56
C LYS A 550 -10.20 2.53 -25.85
N ASP A 551 -10.62 3.71 -25.41
CA ASP A 551 -11.80 3.90 -24.59
C ASP A 551 -13.07 3.96 -25.45
N LEU A 552 -14.17 3.46 -24.88
CA LEU A 552 -15.51 3.74 -25.38
C LEU A 552 -16.19 4.68 -24.38
N THR A 553 -16.55 5.87 -24.84
CA THR A 553 -17.15 6.90 -23.99
C THR A 553 -18.51 7.32 -24.53
N ILE A 554 -19.54 7.29 -23.67
CA ILE A 554 -20.86 7.87 -23.95
C ILE A 554 -21.06 9.08 -23.05
N ASN A 555 -21.09 10.26 -23.65
CA ASN A 555 -21.37 11.54 -23.02
C ASN A 555 -22.80 11.99 -23.32
N SER A 556 -23.60 12.23 -22.28
CA SER A 556 -24.96 12.77 -22.39
C SER A 556 -25.11 13.98 -21.48
N SER A 557 -25.37 15.15 -22.06
CA SER A 557 -25.62 16.40 -21.31
C SER A 557 -27.07 16.88 -21.43
N SER A 558 -27.84 16.34 -22.37
CA SER A 558 -29.25 16.67 -22.61
C SER A 558 -29.93 15.60 -23.48
N GLY A 559 -31.23 15.76 -23.74
CA GLY A 559 -32.07 14.83 -24.50
C GLY A 559 -33.34 14.47 -23.72
N THR A 560 -34.47 14.29 -24.39
CA THR A 560 -35.77 14.36 -23.68
C THR A 560 -36.74 13.21 -23.91
N ILE A 561 -36.46 12.26 -24.84
CA ILE A 561 -37.40 11.16 -25.13
C ILE A 561 -36.73 9.80 -25.25
N ASN A 562 -35.70 9.64 -26.10
CA ASN A 562 -35.04 8.36 -26.32
C ASN A 562 -33.68 8.27 -25.61
N ASN A 563 -33.25 7.04 -25.34
CA ASN A 563 -31.95 6.73 -24.75
C ASN A 563 -30.81 6.96 -25.76
N ASN A 564 -29.59 7.08 -25.24
CA ASN A 564 -28.37 6.84 -26.03
C ASN A 564 -28.07 5.36 -25.93
N GLU A 565 -28.07 4.64 -27.05
CA GLU A 565 -28.11 3.18 -27.03
C GLU A 565 -26.93 2.54 -27.73
N ILE A 566 -26.40 1.46 -27.15
CA ILE A 566 -25.62 0.47 -27.89
C ILE A 566 -26.32 -0.88 -27.74
N ASN A 567 -26.83 -1.42 -28.84
CA ASN A 567 -27.61 -2.67 -28.86
C ASN A 567 -26.82 -3.79 -29.53
N LEU A 568 -26.67 -4.93 -28.84
CA LEU A 568 -26.02 -6.13 -29.36
C LEU A 568 -27.03 -7.28 -29.50
N ASN A 569 -27.16 -7.84 -30.70
CA ASN A 569 -28.10 -8.91 -30.99
C ASN A 569 -27.44 -10.22 -31.45
N GLY A 570 -28.12 -11.36 -31.24
CA GLY A 570 -27.64 -12.66 -31.68
C GLY A 570 -26.34 -13.11 -30.99
N ASN A 571 -25.26 -13.25 -31.74
CA ASN A 571 -23.91 -13.54 -31.22
C ASN A 571 -22.91 -12.39 -31.47
N ALA A 572 -23.42 -11.15 -31.54
CA ALA A 572 -22.60 -9.94 -31.67
C ALA A 572 -21.54 -9.80 -30.57
N ILE A 573 -20.42 -9.13 -30.88
CA ILE A 573 -19.31 -8.92 -29.94
C ILE A 573 -18.92 -7.44 -29.93
N LEU A 574 -18.90 -6.84 -28.75
CA LEU A 574 -18.27 -5.55 -28.48
C LEU A 574 -17.02 -5.78 -27.62
N THR A 575 -15.86 -5.39 -28.14
CA THR A 575 -14.58 -5.46 -27.42
C THR A 575 -14.03 -4.06 -27.21
N ILE A 576 -13.71 -3.73 -25.97
CA ILE A 576 -13.12 -2.46 -25.53
C ILE A 576 -11.82 -2.81 -24.82
N ARG A 577 -10.68 -2.41 -25.40
CA ARG A 577 -9.36 -2.80 -24.88
C ARG A 577 -8.85 -1.89 -23.77
N LYS A 578 -9.53 -0.78 -23.51
CA LYS A 578 -9.28 0.10 -22.35
C LYS A 578 -10.58 0.28 -21.56
N ASP A 579 -10.97 1.52 -21.27
CA ASP A 579 -12.04 1.85 -20.35
C ASP A 579 -13.40 1.96 -21.07
N LEU A 580 -14.47 1.56 -20.38
CA LEU A 580 -15.84 1.83 -20.78
C LEU A 580 -16.42 2.91 -19.85
N GLU A 581 -16.77 4.06 -20.40
CA GLU A 581 -17.21 5.22 -19.65
C GLU A 581 -18.62 5.66 -20.04
N LEU A 582 -19.54 5.68 -19.06
CA LEU A 582 -20.89 6.22 -19.22
C LEU A 582 -21.02 7.51 -18.40
N ASN A 583 -20.91 8.65 -19.07
CA ASN A 583 -20.97 9.98 -18.46
C ASN A 583 -22.30 10.66 -18.76
N HIS A 584 -23.12 10.89 -17.73
CA HIS A 584 -24.49 11.37 -17.88
C HIS A 584 -24.80 12.53 -16.92
N THR A 585 -24.84 13.74 -17.47
CA THR A 585 -25.19 14.97 -16.75
C THR A 585 -26.58 15.52 -17.12
N GLY A 586 -27.19 14.97 -18.16
CA GLY A 586 -28.56 15.28 -18.57
C GLY A 586 -29.00 14.42 -19.75
N GLY A 587 -30.32 14.26 -19.89
CA GLY A 587 -30.87 13.29 -20.84
C GLY A 587 -31.94 12.42 -20.19
N ILE A 588 -32.35 11.37 -20.91
CA ILE A 588 -33.15 10.27 -20.35
C ILE A 588 -32.22 9.19 -19.81
N LYS A 589 -31.43 8.53 -20.66
CA LYS A 589 -30.57 7.43 -20.23
C LYS A 589 -29.45 7.15 -21.24
N SER A 590 -28.27 6.76 -20.77
CA SER A 590 -27.23 6.11 -21.56
C SER A 590 -27.27 4.61 -21.27
N GLN A 591 -27.53 3.79 -22.28
CA GLN A 591 -27.87 2.38 -22.12
C GLN A 591 -27.05 1.51 -23.07
N ILE A 592 -26.51 0.39 -22.55
CA ILE A 592 -25.95 -0.69 -23.38
C ILE A 592 -26.78 -1.95 -23.12
N THR A 593 -27.39 -2.49 -24.16
CA THR A 593 -28.22 -3.70 -24.07
C THR A 593 -27.60 -4.82 -24.90
N ALA A 594 -27.37 -5.98 -24.27
CA ALA A 594 -26.85 -7.17 -24.93
C ALA A 594 -27.85 -8.33 -24.85
N ASN A 595 -28.29 -8.81 -26.01
CA ASN A 595 -29.33 -9.84 -26.15
C ASN A 595 -28.77 -11.20 -26.61
N SER A 596 -29.58 -12.25 -26.48
CA SER A 596 -29.28 -13.60 -26.99
C SER A 596 -28.01 -14.24 -26.41
N THR A 597 -26.90 -14.24 -27.16
CA THR A 597 -25.60 -14.84 -26.78
C THR A 597 -24.46 -13.84 -27.04
N SER A 598 -24.79 -12.57 -27.17
CA SER A 598 -23.82 -11.51 -27.44
C SER A 598 -22.88 -11.29 -26.25
N ARG A 599 -21.75 -10.64 -26.52
CA ARG A 599 -20.66 -10.50 -25.56
C ARG A 599 -20.13 -9.08 -25.51
N ILE A 600 -19.98 -8.57 -24.30
CA ILE A 600 -19.27 -7.33 -24.00
C ILE A 600 -17.96 -7.72 -23.30
N LEU A 601 -16.82 -7.24 -23.81
CA LEU A 601 -15.49 -7.50 -23.26
C LEU A 601 -14.83 -6.15 -22.95
N VAL A 602 -14.54 -5.90 -21.68
CA VAL A 602 -13.83 -4.71 -21.20
C VAL A 602 -12.49 -5.15 -20.61
N GLU A 603 -11.39 -4.71 -21.21
CA GLU A 603 -10.05 -5.13 -20.78
C GLU A 603 -9.43 -4.27 -19.68
N LYS A 604 -10.02 -3.10 -19.39
CA LYS A 604 -9.66 -2.25 -18.25
C LYS A 604 -10.92 -1.92 -17.43
N ASP A 605 -11.16 -0.66 -17.08
CA ASP A 605 -12.16 -0.28 -16.08
C ASP A 605 -13.53 0.00 -16.70
N LEU A 606 -14.56 -0.14 -15.89
CA LEU A 606 -15.92 0.27 -16.21
C LEU A 606 -16.36 1.36 -15.26
N SER A 607 -16.71 2.53 -15.80
CA SER A 607 -17.00 3.73 -15.02
C SER A 607 -18.39 4.28 -15.33
N PHE A 608 -19.20 4.47 -14.28
CA PHE A 608 -20.49 5.16 -14.37
C PHE A 608 -20.42 6.50 -13.65
N THR A 609 -20.73 7.57 -14.36
CA THR A 609 -20.84 8.91 -13.80
C THR A 609 -22.20 9.47 -14.14
N ALA A 610 -23.08 9.64 -13.15
CA ALA A 610 -24.38 10.27 -13.36
C ALA A 610 -24.68 11.35 -12.32
N THR A 611 -25.53 12.32 -12.67
CA THR A 611 -25.97 13.39 -11.75
C THR A 611 -27.29 13.09 -11.04
N THR A 612 -28.05 12.12 -11.52
CA THR A 612 -29.33 11.65 -10.94
C THR A 612 -29.50 10.16 -11.18
N ASP A 613 -30.43 9.54 -10.47
CA ASP A 613 -30.84 8.14 -10.64
C ASP A 613 -31.46 7.84 -12.02
N ASP A 614 -31.41 6.56 -12.41
CA ASP A 614 -31.99 5.97 -13.62
C ASP A 614 -31.43 6.58 -14.92
N ARG A 615 -30.14 6.95 -14.93
CA ARG A 615 -29.48 7.62 -16.06
C ARG A 615 -28.45 6.79 -16.82
N VAL A 616 -27.84 5.80 -16.19
CA VAL A 616 -26.82 4.95 -16.83
C VAL A 616 -27.14 3.50 -16.56
N GLU A 617 -27.16 2.67 -17.60
CA GLU A 617 -27.63 1.29 -17.51
C GLU A 617 -26.84 0.35 -18.43
N ILE A 618 -26.50 -0.82 -17.88
CA ILE A 618 -26.11 -1.99 -18.69
C ILE A 618 -27.12 -3.09 -18.45
N GLU A 619 -27.73 -3.58 -19.53
CA GLU A 619 -28.75 -4.63 -19.50
C GLU A 619 -28.24 -5.87 -20.23
N LEU A 620 -28.24 -7.03 -19.55
CA LEU A 620 -27.87 -8.31 -20.16
C LEU A 620 -29.08 -9.27 -20.21
N ASN A 621 -29.51 -9.53 -21.45
CA ASN A 621 -30.65 -10.37 -21.78
C ASN A 621 -30.26 -11.77 -22.28
N ASN A 622 -31.18 -12.73 -22.13
CA ASN A 622 -30.95 -14.16 -22.40
C ASN A 622 -29.61 -14.67 -21.82
N SER A 623 -28.76 -15.30 -22.63
CA SER A 623 -27.45 -15.82 -22.25
C SER A 623 -26.29 -14.90 -22.66
N ALA A 624 -26.55 -13.59 -22.76
CA ALA A 624 -25.50 -12.60 -22.99
C ALA A 624 -24.47 -12.60 -21.85
N GLN A 625 -23.23 -12.22 -22.18
CA GLN A 625 -22.11 -12.26 -21.24
C GLN A 625 -21.35 -10.94 -21.23
N MET A 626 -20.95 -10.52 -20.05
CA MET A 626 -19.99 -9.45 -19.86
C MET A 626 -18.74 -9.97 -19.17
N LYS A 627 -17.57 -9.63 -19.70
CA LYS A 627 -16.26 -9.92 -19.10
C LYS A 627 -15.54 -8.63 -18.79
N VAL A 628 -15.05 -8.49 -17.57
CA VAL A 628 -14.32 -7.31 -17.11
C VAL A 628 -12.99 -7.74 -16.51
N LYS A 629 -11.89 -7.14 -17.01
CA LYS A 629 -10.53 -7.37 -16.49
C LYS A 629 -10.07 -6.30 -15.48
N GLY A 630 -10.58 -5.07 -15.57
CA GLY A 630 -10.31 -4.00 -14.60
C GLY A 630 -11.41 -3.87 -13.54
N SER A 631 -11.43 -2.75 -12.84
CA SER A 631 -12.35 -2.48 -11.74
C SER A 631 -13.63 -1.83 -12.23
N PHE A 632 -14.66 -1.91 -11.39
CA PHE A 632 -15.88 -1.18 -11.58
C PHE A 632 -15.92 0.05 -10.66
N ASN A 633 -16.12 1.21 -11.26
CA ASN A 633 -16.05 2.51 -10.60
C ASN A 633 -17.39 3.24 -10.73
N LEU A 634 -17.92 3.70 -9.59
CA LEU A 634 -19.05 4.62 -9.56
C LEU A 634 -18.56 6.02 -9.23
N GLY A 635 -19.12 7.03 -9.91
CA GLY A 635 -18.94 8.42 -9.55
C GLY A 635 -19.54 8.75 -8.17
N SER A 636 -19.38 10.00 -7.75
CA SER A 636 -20.03 10.52 -6.53
C SER A 636 -21.05 11.58 -6.93
N PRO A 637 -22.37 11.34 -6.75
CA PRO A 637 -23.00 10.19 -6.09
C PRO A 637 -22.98 8.89 -6.91
N ALA A 638 -23.10 7.75 -6.23
CA ALA A 638 -23.01 6.42 -6.80
C ALA A 638 -24.31 6.01 -7.49
N TYR A 639 -24.51 6.51 -8.71
CA TYR A 639 -25.69 6.23 -9.54
C TYR A 639 -25.39 5.24 -10.67
N GLY A 640 -26.36 4.38 -10.98
CA GLY A 640 -26.36 3.49 -12.15
C GLY A 640 -27.11 2.17 -11.96
N ILE A 641 -27.35 1.49 -13.09
CA ILE A 641 -28.13 0.25 -13.16
C ILE A 641 -27.31 -0.87 -13.82
N MET A 642 -27.30 -2.03 -13.20
CA MET A 642 -27.01 -3.30 -13.86
C MET A 642 -28.21 -4.24 -13.76
N ASP A 643 -28.86 -4.52 -14.89
CA ASP A 643 -30.01 -5.43 -14.96
C ASP A 643 -29.64 -6.69 -15.74
N PHE A 644 -29.15 -7.71 -15.03
CA PHE A 644 -28.67 -8.95 -15.63
C PHE A 644 -29.64 -10.07 -15.24
N ASN A 645 -30.45 -10.55 -16.18
CA ASN A 645 -31.42 -11.60 -15.90
C ASN A 645 -30.80 -12.94 -15.42
N ASN A 646 -31.65 -13.89 -15.06
CA ASN A 646 -31.25 -15.18 -14.48
C ASN A 646 -30.39 -16.08 -15.39
N THR A 647 -30.23 -15.76 -16.68
CA THR A 647 -29.45 -16.54 -17.63
C THR A 647 -28.20 -15.84 -18.15
N SER A 648 -28.06 -14.54 -17.96
CA SER A 648 -26.87 -13.77 -18.35
C SER A 648 -25.74 -13.93 -17.34
N THR A 649 -24.51 -13.53 -17.69
CA THR A 649 -23.32 -13.83 -16.87
C THR A 649 -22.34 -12.66 -16.84
N LEU A 650 -21.91 -12.30 -15.63
CA LEU A 650 -20.77 -11.45 -15.37
C LEU A 650 -19.54 -12.30 -15.03
N GLU A 651 -18.41 -12.07 -15.68
CA GLU A 651 -17.14 -12.73 -15.37
C GLU A 651 -16.07 -11.70 -15.03
N PHE A 652 -15.49 -11.85 -13.83
CA PHE A 652 -14.30 -11.15 -13.38
C PHE A 652 -13.07 -11.99 -13.78
N ASN A 653 -12.32 -11.53 -14.79
CA ASN A 653 -11.19 -12.27 -15.37
C ASN A 653 -9.91 -11.44 -15.42
N GLY A 654 -9.74 -10.52 -14.47
CA GLY A 654 -8.62 -9.61 -14.37
C GLY A 654 -7.28 -10.28 -14.03
N THR A 655 -6.25 -9.44 -14.09
CA THR A 655 -4.89 -9.73 -13.62
C THR A 655 -4.43 -8.78 -12.52
N ASN A 656 -5.32 -7.89 -12.05
CA ASN A 656 -5.13 -6.98 -10.91
C ASN A 656 -6.26 -7.24 -9.90
N ILE A 657 -6.19 -6.63 -8.71
CA ILE A 657 -7.33 -6.59 -7.78
C ILE A 657 -8.51 -5.90 -8.48
N GLN A 658 -9.69 -6.51 -8.43
CA GLN A 658 -10.93 -5.93 -8.93
C GLN A 658 -11.82 -5.58 -7.74
N SER A 659 -12.70 -4.60 -7.91
CA SER A 659 -13.72 -4.23 -6.92
C SER A 659 -15.12 -4.43 -7.49
N LEU A 660 -16.03 -4.90 -6.64
CA LEU A 660 -17.47 -4.70 -6.83
C LEU A 660 -17.88 -3.46 -6.02
N PRO A 661 -18.52 -2.45 -6.63
CA PRO A 661 -18.90 -1.23 -5.95
C PRO A 661 -20.07 -1.46 -4.99
N SER A 662 -20.31 -0.48 -4.11
CA SER A 662 -21.53 -0.36 -3.33
C SER A 662 -22.55 0.33 -4.21
N PHE A 663 -23.66 -0.36 -4.47
CA PHE A 663 -24.87 0.29 -4.95
C PHE A 663 -25.71 0.59 -3.73
N ASP A 664 -25.38 1.69 -3.05
CA ASP A 664 -26.09 2.17 -1.86
C ASP A 664 -27.53 2.62 -2.17
N GLY A 665 -28.00 2.44 -3.40
CA GLY A 665 -29.32 2.84 -3.84
C GLY A 665 -29.53 4.33 -3.61
N SER A 666 -28.48 5.15 -3.75
CA SER A 666 -28.68 6.59 -3.80
C SER A 666 -29.65 6.87 -4.96
N GLY A 667 -30.90 7.22 -4.64
CA GLY A 667 -31.96 7.44 -5.63
C GLY A 667 -33.01 6.32 -5.78
N THR A 668 -34.21 6.71 -6.18
CA THR A 668 -35.35 5.81 -6.38
C THR A 668 -35.32 5.22 -7.79
N GLY A 669 -34.47 4.23 -8.05
CA GLY A 669 -34.43 3.57 -9.36
C GLY A 669 -33.14 2.84 -9.72
N ASP A 670 -32.05 3.07 -8.98
CA ASP A 670 -30.75 2.45 -9.24
C ASP A 670 -30.60 1.13 -8.47
N PHE A 671 -30.05 0.12 -9.12
CA PHE A 671 -29.88 -1.22 -8.57
C PHE A 671 -28.80 -2.02 -9.28
N PHE A 672 -28.32 -3.06 -8.60
CA PHE A 672 -27.34 -4.01 -9.11
C PHE A 672 -27.90 -5.43 -9.00
N ASP A 673 -28.58 -5.86 -10.06
CA ASP A 673 -29.18 -7.18 -10.16
C ASP A 673 -28.30 -8.09 -11.01
N VAL A 674 -27.29 -8.69 -10.38
CA VAL A 674 -26.41 -9.66 -11.04
C VAL A 674 -26.72 -11.08 -10.58
N ASN A 675 -27.30 -11.86 -11.48
CA ASN A 675 -27.78 -13.20 -11.16
C ASN A 675 -26.72 -14.30 -11.28
N ARG A 676 -25.78 -14.19 -12.22
CA ARG A 676 -24.69 -15.19 -12.38
C ARG A 676 -23.33 -14.53 -12.45
N ILE A 677 -22.46 -14.91 -11.52
CA ILE A 677 -21.10 -14.40 -11.41
C ILE A 677 -20.10 -15.55 -11.57
N ILE A 678 -19.05 -15.32 -12.36
CA ILE A 678 -17.88 -16.17 -12.45
C ILE A 678 -16.66 -15.40 -11.96
N ILE A 679 -15.95 -15.97 -10.98
CA ILE A 679 -14.67 -15.47 -10.47
C ILE A 679 -13.56 -16.28 -11.13
N ASN A 680 -12.82 -15.63 -12.01
CA ASN A 680 -11.73 -16.22 -12.80
C ASN A 680 -10.55 -15.24 -12.90
N ASN A 681 -10.33 -14.46 -11.84
CA ASN A 681 -9.25 -13.51 -11.74
C ASN A 681 -7.93 -14.24 -11.43
N THR A 682 -6.87 -13.85 -12.13
CA THR A 682 -5.55 -14.50 -12.10
C THR A 682 -4.47 -13.66 -11.44
N PHE A 683 -4.83 -12.55 -10.78
CA PHE A 683 -3.91 -11.74 -10.00
C PHE A 683 -3.20 -12.57 -8.93
N GLY A 684 -1.90 -12.31 -8.74
CA GLY A 684 -0.99 -13.19 -7.99
C GLY A 684 -1.14 -13.14 -6.47
N ALA A 685 -1.80 -12.12 -5.92
CA ALA A 685 -2.02 -11.95 -4.49
C ALA A 685 -3.51 -11.87 -4.16
N ALA A 686 -3.90 -12.39 -3.00
CA ALA A 686 -5.26 -12.21 -2.48
C ALA A 686 -5.38 -10.84 -1.78
N PRO A 687 -6.58 -10.22 -1.77
CA PRO A 687 -7.76 -10.66 -2.51
C PRO A 687 -7.68 -10.31 -4.00
N GLN A 688 -8.38 -11.09 -4.83
CA GLN A 688 -8.53 -10.80 -6.26
C GLN A 688 -9.82 -10.03 -6.54
N LEU A 689 -10.82 -10.15 -5.67
CA LEU A 689 -12.04 -9.37 -5.71
C LEU A 689 -12.33 -8.81 -4.31
N SER A 690 -12.44 -7.50 -4.19
CA SER A 690 -12.87 -6.84 -2.95
C SER A 690 -14.34 -6.42 -3.05
N LEU A 691 -15.11 -6.71 -2.00
CA LEU A 691 -16.47 -6.20 -1.84
C LEU A 691 -16.43 -4.83 -1.17
N THR A 692 -17.30 -3.93 -1.60
CA THR A 692 -17.54 -2.66 -0.89
C THR A 692 -18.95 -2.54 -0.31
N ASP A 693 -19.78 -3.58 -0.47
CA ASP A 693 -21.11 -3.71 0.13
C ASP A 693 -21.58 -5.17 0.19
N ASP A 694 -22.65 -5.43 0.95
CA ASP A 694 -23.36 -6.71 0.92
C ASP A 694 -23.96 -6.94 -0.47
N ILE A 695 -23.79 -8.16 -1.02
CA ILE A 695 -24.34 -8.51 -2.35
C ILE A 695 -25.22 -9.75 -2.31
N THR A 696 -26.24 -9.79 -3.16
CA THR A 696 -27.07 -10.98 -3.39
C THR A 696 -26.87 -11.51 -4.80
N ILE A 697 -26.51 -12.77 -4.96
CA ILE A 697 -26.29 -13.41 -6.26
C ILE A 697 -27.45 -14.35 -6.58
N GLY A 698 -28.38 -13.91 -7.43
CA GLY A 698 -29.70 -14.52 -7.55
C GLY A 698 -29.78 -15.92 -8.18
N THR A 699 -28.76 -16.38 -8.92
CA THR A 699 -28.79 -17.67 -9.62
C THR A 699 -27.54 -18.54 -9.40
N SER A 700 -26.33 -18.04 -9.66
CA SER A 700 -25.12 -18.85 -9.47
C SER A 700 -23.84 -18.06 -9.24
N LEU A 701 -23.06 -18.43 -8.21
CA LEU A 701 -21.66 -18.00 -8.03
C LEU A 701 -20.70 -19.15 -8.38
N THR A 702 -19.86 -18.95 -9.39
CA THR A 702 -18.85 -19.92 -9.82
C THR A 702 -17.45 -19.43 -9.47
N LEU A 703 -16.75 -20.16 -8.61
CA LEU A 703 -15.41 -19.89 -8.12
C LEU A 703 -14.40 -20.75 -8.89
N THR A 704 -13.72 -20.13 -9.85
CA THR A 704 -12.72 -20.79 -10.69
C THR A 704 -11.31 -20.43 -10.23
N LYS A 705 -11.01 -19.13 -10.15
CA LYS A 705 -9.74 -18.54 -9.67
C LYS A 705 -10.00 -17.17 -9.08
N GLY A 706 -9.40 -16.89 -7.93
CA GLY A 706 -9.52 -15.62 -7.19
C GLY A 706 -10.25 -15.79 -5.87
N VAL A 707 -9.68 -15.19 -4.82
CA VAL A 707 -10.24 -15.04 -3.48
C VAL A 707 -11.08 -13.77 -3.44
N ILE A 708 -12.27 -13.86 -2.88
CA ILE A 708 -13.15 -12.72 -2.63
C ILE A 708 -12.96 -12.28 -1.17
N ASP A 709 -12.61 -11.02 -0.93
CA ASP A 709 -12.60 -10.43 0.42
C ASP A 709 -14.03 -10.01 0.80
N GLY A 710 -14.56 -10.72 1.80
CA GLY A 710 -15.84 -10.52 2.45
C GLY A 710 -15.72 -10.36 3.97
N ASN A 711 -14.59 -9.84 4.46
CA ASN A 711 -14.42 -9.61 5.91
C ASN A 711 -15.26 -8.44 6.41
N SER A 712 -15.50 -7.43 5.56
CA SER A 712 -16.37 -6.29 5.88
C SER A 712 -17.80 -6.44 5.39
N TYR A 713 -18.04 -7.31 4.40
CA TYR A 713 -19.29 -7.43 3.67
C TYR A 713 -19.58 -8.87 3.29
N SER A 714 -20.86 -9.24 3.25
CA SER A 714 -21.30 -10.62 3.04
C SER A 714 -21.84 -10.86 1.63
N ILE A 715 -21.70 -12.10 1.18
CA ILE A 715 -22.35 -12.61 -0.03
C ILE A 715 -23.57 -13.42 0.37
N THR A 716 -24.72 -13.13 -0.23
CA THR A 716 -25.96 -13.87 -0.05
C THR A 716 -26.29 -14.72 -1.27
N ILE A 717 -26.43 -16.03 -1.06
CA ILE A 717 -26.94 -16.99 -2.04
C ILE A 717 -28.38 -17.35 -1.64
N PRO A 718 -29.41 -16.87 -2.36
CA PRO A 718 -30.81 -17.11 -2.02
C PRO A 718 -31.25 -18.54 -2.31
N SER A 719 -32.41 -18.91 -1.78
CA SER A 719 -33.01 -20.25 -1.98
C SER A 719 -33.23 -20.56 -3.45
N GLY A 720 -32.64 -21.67 -3.92
CA GLY A 720 -32.67 -22.11 -5.32
C GLY A 720 -31.49 -21.64 -6.17
N ALA A 721 -30.68 -20.69 -5.68
CA ALA A 721 -29.40 -20.35 -6.30
C ALA A 721 -28.32 -21.40 -5.96
N SER A 722 -27.20 -21.34 -6.66
CA SER A 722 -26.10 -22.30 -6.51
C SER A 722 -24.75 -21.62 -6.31
N ILE A 723 -23.87 -22.28 -5.57
CA ILE A 723 -22.47 -21.88 -5.44
C ILE A 723 -21.59 -23.10 -5.71
N SER A 724 -20.53 -22.92 -6.50
CA SER A 724 -19.55 -23.99 -6.72
C SER A 724 -18.80 -24.32 -5.43
N SER A 725 -18.20 -25.51 -5.33
CA SER A 725 -17.43 -25.93 -4.14
C SER A 725 -16.19 -25.10 -3.82
N GLY A 726 -15.78 -24.19 -4.71
CA GLY A 726 -14.50 -23.48 -4.59
C GLY A 726 -13.30 -24.41 -4.70
N ASN A 727 -12.12 -23.86 -4.46
CA ASN A 727 -10.85 -24.57 -4.38
C ASN A 727 -9.81 -23.71 -3.64
N ALA A 728 -8.60 -24.25 -3.43
CA ALA A 728 -7.52 -23.56 -2.72
C ALA A 728 -7.03 -22.26 -3.40
N SER A 729 -7.42 -22.00 -4.64
CA SER A 729 -7.14 -20.77 -5.39
C SER A 729 -8.41 -19.95 -5.66
N SER A 730 -9.58 -20.34 -5.15
CA SER A 730 -10.81 -19.58 -5.28
C SER A 730 -11.83 -19.92 -4.20
N TYR A 731 -12.01 -19.00 -3.26
CA TYR A 731 -12.89 -19.09 -2.09
C TYR A 731 -13.28 -17.68 -1.62
N ILE A 732 -14.14 -17.62 -0.63
CA ILE A 732 -14.55 -16.39 0.04
C ILE A 732 -13.78 -16.31 1.36
N ASP A 733 -13.01 -15.25 1.52
CA ASP A 733 -12.33 -14.89 2.77
C ASP A 733 -13.27 -13.97 3.56
N GLY A 734 -13.97 -14.51 4.55
CA GLY A 734 -15.04 -13.81 5.27
C GLY A 734 -16.39 -14.52 5.24
N ALA A 735 -17.46 -13.78 5.57
CA ALA A 735 -18.77 -14.36 5.82
C ALA A 735 -19.57 -14.65 4.54
N LEU A 736 -20.11 -15.88 4.46
CA LEU A 736 -21.02 -16.30 3.38
C LEU A 736 -22.38 -16.69 3.96
N LYS A 737 -23.44 -16.16 3.35
CA LYS A 737 -24.83 -16.44 3.69
C LYS A 737 -25.50 -17.30 2.61
N ILE A 738 -26.10 -18.41 3.01
CA ILE A 738 -26.90 -19.29 2.14
C ILE A 738 -28.29 -19.44 2.73
N VAL A 739 -29.32 -19.13 1.92
CA VAL A 739 -30.72 -19.23 2.32
C VAL A 739 -31.34 -20.50 1.74
N GLY A 740 -32.02 -21.28 2.56
CA GLY A 740 -32.82 -22.42 2.15
C GLY A 740 -32.61 -23.67 2.99
N ASN A 741 -33.15 -24.78 2.48
CA ASN A 741 -33.16 -26.09 3.13
C ASN A 741 -32.61 -27.21 2.23
N SER A 742 -31.82 -26.84 1.22
CA SER A 742 -31.07 -27.78 0.38
C SER A 742 -29.64 -27.92 0.91
N ASN A 743 -28.95 -28.99 0.52
CA ASN A 743 -27.52 -29.15 0.84
C ASN A 743 -26.73 -27.91 0.42
N ALA A 744 -25.90 -27.39 1.31
CA ALA A 744 -25.18 -26.14 1.14
C ALA A 744 -23.67 -26.37 1.27
N ASN A 745 -22.91 -25.79 0.35
CA ASN A 745 -21.46 -25.78 0.39
C ASN A 745 -21.02 -24.34 0.67
N PHE A 746 -20.16 -24.16 1.67
CA PHE A 746 -19.53 -22.90 2.00
C PHE A 746 -18.06 -22.95 1.56
N PRO A 747 -17.72 -22.45 0.36
CA PRO A 747 -16.36 -22.33 -0.10
C PRO A 747 -15.65 -21.15 0.58
N ILE A 748 -15.49 -21.24 1.90
CA ILE A 748 -14.93 -20.19 2.75
C ILE A 748 -13.47 -20.47 3.13
N GLY A 749 -12.79 -19.44 3.60
CA GLY A 749 -11.40 -19.47 4.06
C GLY A 749 -11.03 -18.21 4.83
N ASP A 750 -9.76 -18.11 5.18
CA ASP A 750 -9.17 -16.97 5.90
C ASP A 750 -7.70 -16.83 5.47
N GLY A 751 -7.32 -15.64 4.99
CA GLY A 751 -6.00 -15.37 4.42
C GLY A 751 -5.69 -16.31 3.25
N GLU A 752 -4.61 -17.10 3.33
CA GLU A 752 -4.22 -18.10 2.31
C GLU A 752 -4.84 -19.49 2.54
N VAL A 753 -5.72 -19.61 3.55
CA VAL A 753 -6.28 -20.88 4.00
C VAL A 753 -7.70 -21.06 3.52
N TRP A 754 -7.86 -21.87 2.47
CA TRP A 754 -9.16 -22.44 2.12
C TRP A 754 -9.53 -23.60 3.05
N ALA A 755 -10.69 -23.49 3.71
CA ALA A 755 -11.18 -24.44 4.70
C ALA A 755 -12.73 -24.52 4.63
N PRO A 756 -13.28 -25.23 3.64
CA PRO A 756 -14.71 -25.21 3.35
C PRO A 756 -15.52 -25.93 4.42
N LEU A 757 -16.80 -25.57 4.51
CA LEU A 757 -17.82 -26.19 5.35
C LEU A 757 -18.93 -26.77 4.46
N GLU A 758 -19.43 -27.96 4.76
CA GLU A 758 -20.63 -28.52 4.11
C GLU A 758 -21.75 -28.78 5.12
N LEU A 759 -22.96 -28.36 4.76
CA LEU A 759 -24.19 -28.71 5.46
C LEU A 759 -25.02 -29.63 4.56
N LYS A 760 -25.36 -30.83 5.04
CA LYS A 760 -26.20 -31.79 4.32
C LYS A 760 -27.44 -32.17 5.13
N ASN A 761 -28.44 -32.72 4.46
CA ASN A 761 -29.68 -33.20 5.09
C ASN A 761 -30.41 -32.12 5.91
N LEU A 762 -30.40 -30.86 5.45
CA LEU A 762 -31.03 -29.75 6.14
C LEU A 762 -32.55 -29.96 6.30
N THR A 763 -33.08 -29.76 7.52
CA THR A 763 -34.52 -29.96 7.83
C THR A 763 -35.30 -28.71 8.23
N GLY A 764 -34.82 -27.51 7.87
CA GLY A 764 -35.52 -26.23 8.10
C GLY A 764 -36.54 -25.85 7.01
N ASP A 765 -37.15 -24.67 7.16
CA ASP A 765 -37.97 -24.08 6.10
C ASP A 765 -37.10 -23.44 4.99
N ALA A 766 -37.72 -23.09 3.86
CA ALA A 766 -37.01 -22.52 2.71
C ALA A 766 -36.50 -21.07 2.93
N ALA A 767 -36.87 -20.45 4.05
CA ALA A 767 -36.43 -19.11 4.45
C ALA A 767 -35.33 -19.14 5.52
N THR A 768 -34.93 -20.34 5.97
CA THR A 768 -33.84 -20.52 6.94
C THR A 768 -32.54 -20.01 6.33
N GLU A 769 -31.87 -19.13 7.04
CA GLU A 769 -30.60 -18.54 6.63
C GLU A 769 -29.48 -19.21 7.42
N PHE A 770 -28.39 -19.59 6.75
CA PHE A 770 -27.16 -20.03 7.37
C PHE A 770 -26.05 -19.05 6.99
N THR A 771 -25.41 -18.45 7.98
CA THR A 771 -24.25 -17.59 7.81
C THR A 771 -23.05 -18.30 8.38
N ALA A 772 -22.00 -18.48 7.59
CA ALA A 772 -20.78 -19.14 8.04
C ALA A 772 -19.52 -18.36 7.65
N GLN A 773 -18.53 -18.38 8.53
CA GLN A 773 -17.20 -17.83 8.35
C GLN A 773 -16.18 -18.80 8.96
N TYR A 774 -15.05 -18.95 8.29
CA TYR A 774 -13.91 -19.69 8.83
C TYR A 774 -12.89 -18.67 9.33
N LEU A 775 -12.28 -18.94 10.49
CA LEU A 775 -11.22 -18.11 11.05
C LEU A 775 -10.06 -19.02 11.46
N PHE A 776 -8.83 -18.64 11.08
CA PHE A 776 -7.59 -19.32 11.42
C PHE A 776 -6.91 -18.61 12.60
N GLU A 777 -7.61 -18.56 13.72
CA GLU A 777 -7.14 -17.96 14.97
C GLU A 777 -7.72 -18.69 16.19
N ASP A 778 -7.21 -18.35 17.37
CA ASP A 778 -7.72 -18.85 18.65
C ASP A 778 -9.07 -18.18 18.96
N PHE A 779 -10.08 -19.01 19.26
CA PHE A 779 -11.38 -18.54 19.72
C PHE A 779 -11.30 -17.81 21.07
N GLY A 780 -10.25 -18.08 21.87
CA GLY A 780 -9.94 -17.42 23.14
C GLY A 780 -10.57 -18.06 24.37
N ASP A 781 -11.63 -18.85 24.22
CA ASP A 781 -12.17 -19.72 25.26
C ASP A 781 -11.83 -21.19 24.97
N ASN A 782 -11.05 -21.81 25.86
CA ASN A 782 -10.57 -23.18 25.73
C ASN A 782 -11.19 -24.12 26.77
N SER A 783 -12.26 -23.69 27.44
CA SER A 783 -12.99 -24.52 28.39
C SER A 783 -13.70 -25.67 27.67
N VAL A 784 -13.65 -26.87 28.26
CA VAL A 784 -14.24 -28.08 27.68
C VAL A 784 -15.14 -28.77 28.69
N THR A 785 -16.15 -29.48 28.19
CA THR A 785 -17.10 -30.24 29.01
C THR A 785 -17.25 -31.70 28.59
N GLY A 786 -17.70 -32.53 29.52
CA GLY A 786 -17.98 -33.95 29.26
C GLY A 786 -16.73 -34.81 29.07
N ILE A 787 -16.66 -35.50 27.93
CA ILE A 787 -15.55 -36.40 27.57
C ILE A 787 -14.53 -35.78 26.61
N LEU A 788 -14.76 -34.53 26.20
CA LEU A 788 -13.81 -33.80 25.35
C LEU A 788 -12.55 -33.49 26.17
N ASN A 789 -11.37 -33.76 25.61
CA ASN A 789 -10.10 -33.43 26.26
C ASN A 789 -9.68 -31.99 25.96
N ASN A 790 -9.70 -31.62 24.68
CA ASN A 790 -9.38 -30.29 24.19
C ASN A 790 -10.12 -29.99 22.88
N ALA A 791 -10.32 -28.70 22.63
CA ALA A 791 -10.73 -28.14 21.35
C ALA A 791 -9.50 -27.50 20.67
N SER A 792 -9.53 -27.37 19.34
CA SER A 792 -8.46 -26.74 18.56
C SER A 792 -8.43 -25.23 18.83
N ILE A 793 -7.22 -24.71 19.07
CA ILE A 793 -6.94 -23.27 19.25
C ILE A 793 -6.42 -22.60 17.99
N LEU A 794 -6.35 -23.35 16.87
CA LEU A 794 -5.75 -22.88 15.64
C LEU A 794 -6.79 -22.34 14.66
N GLU A 795 -7.99 -22.90 14.69
CA GLU A 795 -9.02 -22.62 13.70
C GLU A 795 -10.41 -22.97 14.21
N TYR A 796 -11.42 -22.23 13.76
CA TYR A 796 -12.82 -22.53 14.02
C TYR A 796 -13.72 -22.04 12.87
N TRP A 797 -14.92 -22.61 12.80
CA TRP A 797 -15.98 -22.18 11.89
C TRP A 797 -17.07 -21.55 12.71
N ASN A 798 -17.23 -20.23 12.59
CA ASN A 798 -18.42 -19.58 13.09
C ASN A 798 -19.58 -19.89 12.16
N ILE A 799 -20.69 -20.37 12.70
CA ILE A 799 -21.90 -20.63 11.94
C ILE A 799 -23.10 -20.30 12.80
N ASP A 800 -23.94 -19.46 12.23
CA ASP A 800 -25.20 -19.07 12.81
C ASP A 800 -26.32 -19.40 11.84
N ASN A 801 -27.52 -19.61 12.38
CA ASN A 801 -28.71 -19.74 11.58
C ASN A 801 -29.87 -18.90 12.11
N THR A 802 -30.73 -18.46 11.19
CA THR A 802 -32.01 -17.82 11.54
C THR A 802 -33.18 -18.63 10.98
N GLY A 803 -34.33 -18.61 11.68
CA GLY A 803 -35.55 -19.29 11.23
C GLY A 803 -36.08 -20.35 12.21
N THR A 804 -36.82 -21.32 11.68
CA THR A 804 -37.32 -22.47 12.48
C THR A 804 -36.20 -23.44 12.85
N ALA A 805 -36.43 -24.31 13.83
CA ALA A 805 -35.44 -25.31 14.25
C ALA A 805 -34.98 -26.15 13.05
N SER A 806 -33.73 -25.96 12.66
CA SER A 806 -33.06 -26.67 11.59
C SER A 806 -32.21 -27.79 12.16
N ASN A 807 -32.09 -28.88 11.41
CA ASN A 807 -31.16 -29.96 11.69
C ASN A 807 -30.26 -30.13 10.46
N ALA A 808 -28.97 -30.36 10.64
CA ALA A 808 -28.03 -30.61 9.54
C ALA A 808 -26.95 -31.63 9.91
N ASP A 809 -26.42 -32.30 8.91
CA ASP A 809 -25.14 -32.97 8.98
C ASP A 809 -24.06 -31.92 8.69
N VAL A 810 -23.16 -31.68 9.65
CA VAL A 810 -22.08 -30.68 9.57
C VAL A 810 -20.78 -31.39 9.20
N THR A 811 -20.10 -30.93 8.14
CA THR A 811 -18.80 -31.43 7.72
C THR A 811 -17.75 -30.33 7.71
N LEU A 812 -16.71 -30.49 8.52
CA LEU A 812 -15.53 -29.61 8.55
C LEU A 812 -14.41 -30.22 7.71
N HIS A 813 -13.68 -29.39 6.98
CA HIS A 813 -12.58 -29.83 6.12
C HIS A 813 -11.25 -29.23 6.58
N TRP A 814 -10.21 -30.05 6.64
CA TRP A 814 -8.83 -29.58 6.79
C TRP A 814 -8.07 -29.71 5.47
N LYS A 815 -7.31 -28.68 5.13
CA LYS A 815 -6.43 -28.69 3.94
C LYS A 815 -5.11 -29.42 4.22
N SER A 816 -4.62 -29.34 5.45
CA SER A 816 -3.38 -29.99 5.88
C SER A 816 -3.54 -30.48 7.31
N ALA A 817 -3.52 -31.79 7.50
CA ALA A 817 -3.58 -32.40 8.81
C ALA A 817 -2.41 -31.93 9.70
N ALA A 818 -1.24 -31.68 9.09
CA ALA A 818 -0.10 -31.14 9.82
C ALA A 818 -0.30 -29.68 10.26
N ARG A 819 -1.02 -28.87 9.48
CA ARG A 819 -1.32 -27.47 9.84
C ARG A 819 -2.38 -27.41 10.93
N SER A 820 -3.40 -28.25 10.81
CA SER A 820 -4.50 -28.37 11.78
C SER A 820 -4.14 -29.23 12.99
N GLU A 821 -2.87 -29.64 13.12
CA GLU A 821 -2.34 -30.50 14.19
C GLU A 821 -3.11 -31.82 14.41
N ILE A 822 -3.70 -32.35 13.34
CA ILE A 822 -4.41 -33.64 13.32
C ILE A 822 -3.39 -34.76 13.12
N SER A 823 -3.08 -35.49 14.20
CA SER A 823 -2.15 -36.62 14.21
C SER A 823 -2.83 -37.99 14.26
N ASP A 824 -4.06 -38.08 14.79
CA ASP A 824 -4.83 -39.32 14.96
C ASP A 824 -6.30 -39.10 14.59
N TYR A 825 -6.68 -39.65 13.44
CA TYR A 825 -8.04 -39.57 12.90
C TYR A 825 -9.09 -40.39 13.67
N ALA A 826 -8.70 -41.36 14.48
CA ALA A 826 -9.64 -42.16 15.27
C ALA A 826 -10.05 -41.43 16.56
N ASP A 827 -9.18 -40.54 17.04
CA ASP A 827 -9.42 -39.73 18.23
C ASP A 827 -10.10 -38.37 17.92
N LEU A 828 -9.98 -37.92 16.67
CA LEU A 828 -10.55 -36.66 16.20
C LEU A 828 -12.08 -36.65 16.31
N VAL A 829 -12.62 -35.55 16.82
CA VAL A 829 -14.07 -35.27 16.89
C VAL A 829 -14.37 -33.85 16.41
N ILE A 830 -15.66 -33.55 16.18
CA ILE A 830 -16.12 -32.16 16.08
C ILE A 830 -16.49 -31.67 17.48
N ALA A 831 -15.90 -30.54 17.87
CA ALA A 831 -16.26 -29.78 19.06
C ALA A 831 -17.22 -28.64 18.68
N HIS A 832 -18.18 -28.32 19.56
CA HIS A 832 -19.18 -27.27 19.39
C HIS A 832 -19.22 -26.41 20.64
N TYR A 833 -19.26 -25.09 20.50
CA TYR A 833 -19.29 -24.18 21.64
C TYR A 833 -20.72 -23.93 22.10
N ASP A 834 -21.11 -24.39 23.28
CA ASP A 834 -22.51 -24.32 23.76
C ASP A 834 -22.93 -22.95 24.32
N GLY A 835 -22.02 -21.97 24.28
CA GLY A 835 -22.16 -20.65 24.89
C GLY A 835 -21.38 -20.49 26.20
N SER A 836 -20.87 -21.58 26.77
CA SER A 836 -20.04 -21.59 27.97
C SER A 836 -18.79 -22.46 27.81
N ASP A 837 -18.92 -23.68 27.29
CA ASP A 837 -17.82 -24.64 27.13
C ASP A 837 -17.88 -25.31 25.75
N TRP A 838 -16.73 -25.81 25.27
CA TRP A 838 -16.68 -26.70 24.11
C TRP A 838 -17.17 -28.11 24.51
N GLU A 839 -18.17 -28.60 23.79
CA GLU A 839 -18.71 -29.95 23.95
C GLU A 839 -18.36 -30.87 22.76
N ASN A 840 -18.24 -32.17 23.03
CA ASN A 840 -17.99 -33.18 22.01
C ASN A 840 -19.29 -33.56 21.27
N LEU A 841 -19.34 -33.35 19.95
CA LEU A 841 -20.42 -33.86 19.09
C LEU A 841 -20.08 -35.20 18.43
N GLY A 842 -18.81 -35.61 18.47
CA GLY A 842 -18.33 -36.89 18.00
C GLY A 842 -17.95 -36.90 16.52
N GLN A 843 -17.99 -38.09 15.93
CA GLN A 843 -17.57 -38.37 14.56
C GLN A 843 -18.53 -39.39 13.92
N SER A 844 -19.44 -38.93 13.06
CA SER A 844 -20.30 -39.82 12.25
C SER A 844 -19.54 -40.47 11.10
N SER A 845 -18.67 -39.71 10.43
CA SER A 845 -17.78 -40.21 9.38
C SER A 845 -16.52 -39.34 9.25
N ILE A 846 -15.45 -39.91 8.69
CA ILE A 846 -14.19 -39.22 8.47
C ILE A 846 -13.54 -39.67 7.14
N VAL A 847 -12.92 -38.72 6.45
CA VAL A 847 -12.03 -38.96 5.31
C VAL A 847 -10.59 -38.70 5.78
N SER A 848 -9.91 -39.78 6.16
CA SER A 848 -8.57 -39.76 6.78
C SER A 848 -7.43 -39.58 5.76
N SER A 849 -7.19 -38.34 5.34
CA SER A 849 -6.09 -37.98 4.44
C SER A 849 -5.39 -36.68 4.85
N SER A 850 -4.26 -36.36 4.20
CA SER A 850 -3.50 -35.13 4.48
C SER A 850 -4.35 -33.87 4.29
N SER A 851 -5.22 -33.86 3.28
CA SER A 851 -6.41 -33.01 3.24
C SER A 851 -7.61 -33.92 3.38
N GLY A 852 -8.46 -33.68 4.36
CA GLY A 852 -9.54 -34.59 4.72
C GLY A 852 -10.74 -33.84 5.29
N SER A 853 -11.71 -34.60 5.79
CA SER A 853 -12.92 -34.04 6.37
C SER A 853 -13.48 -34.93 7.47
N ILE A 854 -14.21 -34.33 8.39
CA ILE A 854 -14.93 -35.00 9.48
C ILE A 854 -16.37 -34.51 9.48
N THR A 855 -17.32 -35.44 9.67
CA THR A 855 -18.75 -35.15 9.65
C THR A 855 -19.39 -35.62 10.95
N VAL A 856 -20.31 -34.81 11.47
CA VAL A 856 -21.28 -35.20 12.50
C VAL A 856 -22.69 -35.05 11.94
N SER A 857 -23.59 -35.96 12.31
CA SER A 857 -24.97 -35.98 11.80
C SER A 857 -25.95 -35.50 12.83
N GLY A 858 -27.01 -34.82 12.39
CA GLY A 858 -28.12 -34.49 13.27
C GLY A 858 -27.87 -33.32 14.23
N VAL A 859 -27.07 -32.34 13.82
CA VAL A 859 -26.78 -31.11 14.58
C VAL A 859 -27.96 -30.13 14.50
N SER A 860 -28.49 -29.74 15.66
CA SER A 860 -29.65 -28.83 15.79
C SER A 860 -29.35 -27.52 16.52
N SER A 861 -28.10 -27.29 16.90
CA SER A 861 -27.60 -26.05 17.49
C SER A 861 -26.43 -25.59 16.63
N PHE A 862 -26.42 -24.31 16.28
CA PHE A 862 -25.38 -23.70 15.46
C PHE A 862 -24.77 -22.54 16.23
N SER A 863 -23.50 -22.70 16.50
CA SER A 863 -22.56 -21.77 17.11
C SER A 863 -21.17 -22.30 16.74
N PRO A 864 -20.06 -21.63 17.07
CA PRO A 864 -18.74 -22.03 16.61
C PRO A 864 -18.46 -23.54 16.72
N PHE A 865 -17.94 -24.12 15.64
CA PHE A 865 -17.44 -25.50 15.62
C PHE A 865 -15.93 -25.50 15.39
N THR A 866 -15.24 -26.49 15.95
CA THR A 866 -13.81 -26.72 15.69
C THR A 866 -13.49 -28.21 15.76
N PHE A 867 -12.24 -28.56 15.52
CA PHE A 867 -11.71 -29.90 15.77
C PHE A 867 -11.50 -30.11 17.27
N GLY A 868 -11.75 -31.34 17.75
CA GLY A 868 -11.51 -31.72 19.14
C GLY A 868 -10.79 -33.05 19.26
N SER A 869 -10.21 -33.29 20.44
CA SER A 869 -9.53 -34.53 20.81
C SER A 869 -10.18 -35.14 22.04
N LEU A 870 -10.14 -36.48 22.14
CA LEU A 870 -10.65 -37.22 23.31
C LEU A 870 -9.51 -37.68 24.23
N SER A 871 -8.27 -37.65 23.77
CA SER A 871 -7.09 -38.12 24.50
C SER A 871 -6.09 -36.98 24.73
N ASP A 872 -5.37 -37.05 25.85
CA ASP A 872 -4.31 -36.08 26.23
C ASP A 872 -2.99 -36.30 25.46
N ASP A 873 -2.89 -37.41 24.71
CA ASP A 873 -1.70 -37.83 23.97
C ASP A 873 -1.88 -37.83 22.44
N LYS A 874 -2.91 -37.16 21.90
CA LYS A 874 -3.23 -37.12 20.47
C LYS A 874 -3.84 -35.79 20.05
N ASN A 875 -3.64 -35.41 18.78
CA ASN A 875 -4.17 -34.18 18.17
C ASN A 875 -3.89 -32.97 19.07
N PHE A 876 -2.60 -32.78 19.36
CA PHE A 876 -2.09 -31.91 20.40
C PHE A 876 -2.40 -30.44 20.16
N LEU A 877 -2.22 -29.67 21.22
CA LEU A 877 -2.05 -28.23 21.18
C LEU A 877 -0.56 -27.90 21.44
N PRO A 878 -0.04 -26.78 20.91
CA PRO A 878 1.32 -26.30 21.19
C PRO A 878 1.58 -26.10 22.70
N ILE A 879 2.84 -26.19 23.11
CA ILE A 879 3.26 -25.87 24.48
C ILE A 879 3.34 -24.35 24.63
N THR A 880 2.64 -23.80 25.63
CA THR A 880 2.78 -22.38 26.00
C THR A 880 4.00 -22.19 26.91
N LEU A 881 5.07 -21.64 26.34
CA LEU A 881 6.22 -21.16 27.11
C LEU A 881 5.79 -19.95 27.94
N GLY A 882 6.03 -19.99 29.26
CA GLY A 882 5.83 -18.84 30.12
C GLY A 882 7.01 -17.89 30.01
N GLU A 883 7.89 -17.92 31.00
CA GLU A 883 9.05 -17.03 31.07
C GLU A 883 10.32 -17.77 30.61
N PHE A 884 11.19 -17.14 29.82
CA PHE A 884 12.54 -17.64 29.51
C PHE A 884 13.55 -16.58 29.92
N ASN A 885 14.53 -16.86 30.76
CA ASN A 885 15.41 -15.85 31.35
C ASN A 885 16.87 -16.30 31.37
N LEU A 886 17.76 -15.32 31.23
CA LEU A 886 19.21 -15.48 31.31
C LEU A 886 19.76 -14.57 32.41
N GLN A 887 20.61 -15.12 33.28
CA GLN A 887 21.25 -14.36 34.34
C GLN A 887 22.72 -14.73 34.48
N ALA A 888 23.62 -13.73 34.45
CA ALA A 888 25.03 -13.93 34.73
C ALA A 888 25.23 -14.02 36.25
N ILE A 889 25.64 -15.18 36.74
CA ILE A 889 25.88 -15.43 38.17
C ILE A 889 27.31 -15.91 38.35
N LYS A 890 28.14 -15.07 38.99
CA LYS A 890 29.59 -15.32 39.18
C LYS A 890 30.29 -15.50 37.82
N ASN A 891 30.77 -16.72 37.52
CA ASN A 891 31.50 -17.06 36.31
C ASN A 891 30.67 -17.97 35.37
N GLN A 892 29.34 -17.94 35.48
CA GLN A 892 28.41 -18.80 34.76
C GLN A 892 27.20 -18.01 34.28
N VAL A 893 26.48 -18.53 33.29
CA VAL A 893 25.15 -18.04 32.90
C VAL A 893 24.10 -19.05 33.35
N LEU A 894 23.17 -18.61 34.19
CA LEU A 894 21.94 -19.32 34.52
C LEU A 894 20.92 -19.08 33.42
N ILE A 895 20.42 -20.16 32.84
CA ILE A 895 19.32 -20.19 31.88
C ILE A 895 18.13 -20.81 32.60
N SER A 896 17.05 -20.06 32.81
CA SER A 896 15.85 -20.54 33.50
C SER A 896 14.61 -20.32 32.66
N TRP A 897 13.66 -21.24 32.69
CA TRP A 897 12.38 -21.03 32.02
C TRP A 897 11.22 -21.67 32.76
N THR A 898 10.02 -21.19 32.46
CA THR A 898 8.76 -21.77 32.90
C THR A 898 7.91 -22.22 31.73
N THR A 899 7.17 -23.30 31.94
CA THR A 899 6.12 -23.77 31.03
C THR A 899 4.79 -23.66 31.76
N GLU A 900 3.78 -23.03 31.15
CA GLU A 900 2.45 -22.92 31.75
C GLU A 900 1.74 -24.28 31.77
N SER A 901 1.93 -25.05 30.70
CA SER A 901 1.59 -26.47 30.57
C SER A 901 2.66 -27.21 29.75
N GLU A 902 2.75 -28.53 29.91
CA GLU A 902 3.57 -29.40 29.08
C GLU A 902 2.72 -30.59 28.64
N ILE A 903 2.81 -31.00 27.38
CA ILE A 903 2.23 -32.25 26.91
C ILE A 903 3.26 -32.94 26.01
N ASN A 904 3.52 -34.21 26.25
CA ASN A 904 4.52 -35.08 25.60
C ASN A 904 5.96 -34.56 25.52
N ASN A 905 6.32 -33.60 26.38
CA ASN A 905 7.65 -33.04 26.44
C ASN A 905 8.66 -34.05 27.00
N ASN A 906 9.54 -34.56 26.14
CA ASN A 906 10.59 -35.49 26.53
C ASN A 906 11.78 -34.71 27.13
N PHE A 907 12.29 -33.69 26.44
CA PHE A 907 13.35 -32.82 26.98
C PHE A 907 13.46 -31.49 26.24
N PHE A 908 14.05 -30.50 26.91
CA PHE A 908 14.54 -29.28 26.29
C PHE A 908 16.03 -29.40 25.96
N THR A 909 16.42 -28.99 24.75
CA THR A 909 17.80 -28.74 24.35
C THR A 909 18.09 -27.26 24.49
N ILE A 910 19.15 -26.90 25.22
CA ILE A 910 19.64 -25.53 25.33
C ILE A 910 20.73 -25.37 24.28
N GLU A 911 20.59 -24.36 23.42
CA GLU A 911 21.57 -24.05 22.38
C GLU A 911 22.16 -22.65 22.55
N LYS A 912 23.43 -22.47 22.17
CA LYS A 912 24.18 -21.22 22.30
C LYS A 912 24.77 -20.78 20.96
N SER A 913 24.79 -19.47 20.71
CA SER A 913 25.48 -18.81 19.58
C SER A 913 26.24 -17.57 20.04
N SER A 914 27.36 -17.23 19.38
CA SER A 914 28.15 -16.02 19.65
C SER A 914 27.69 -14.79 18.86
N ASN A 915 26.84 -14.97 17.85
CA ASN A 915 26.49 -13.94 16.86
C ASN A 915 25.06 -14.11 16.31
N GLY A 916 24.19 -14.81 17.04
CA GLY A 916 22.81 -15.11 16.64
C GLY A 916 22.67 -16.26 15.64
N SER A 917 23.73 -16.72 14.97
CA SER A 917 23.73 -17.93 14.12
C SER A 917 25.15 -18.33 13.67
N PRO A 918 25.53 -19.63 13.65
CA PRO A 918 24.73 -20.81 13.99
C PRO A 918 24.62 -21.06 15.50
N PHE A 919 23.59 -21.81 15.91
CA PHE A 919 23.41 -22.29 17.29
C PHE A 919 23.98 -23.69 17.48
N TYR A 920 24.61 -23.93 18.63
CA TYR A 920 25.18 -25.22 19.00
C TYR A 920 24.60 -25.71 20.34
N PRO A 921 24.23 -26.99 20.46
CA PRO A 921 23.69 -27.53 21.71
C PRO A 921 24.74 -27.54 22.81
N ILE A 922 24.37 -27.06 23.99
CA ILE A 922 25.23 -27.02 25.19
C ILE A 922 24.73 -27.92 26.32
N GLY A 923 23.50 -28.42 26.24
CA GLY A 923 22.97 -29.42 27.17
C GLY A 923 21.48 -29.68 27.00
N ASN A 924 20.99 -30.74 27.64
CA ASN A 924 19.57 -31.09 27.68
C ASN A 924 19.06 -31.11 29.12
N VAL A 925 17.78 -30.77 29.31
CA VAL A 925 17.06 -30.88 30.58
C VAL A 925 15.79 -31.70 30.32
N GLU A 926 15.60 -32.78 31.08
CA GLU A 926 14.42 -33.65 30.96
C GLU A 926 13.14 -32.83 31.21
N GLY A 927 12.15 -32.99 30.33
CA GLY A 927 10.80 -32.46 30.51
C GLY A 927 9.98 -33.34 31.46
N SER A 928 8.80 -32.88 31.88
CA SER A 928 7.95 -33.66 32.79
C SER A 928 7.01 -34.63 32.08
N GLY A 929 7.13 -34.78 30.76
CA GLY A 929 6.17 -35.50 29.93
C GLY A 929 4.88 -34.70 29.80
N ASN A 930 4.01 -34.77 30.80
CA ASN A 930 2.74 -34.04 30.85
C ASN A 930 2.62 -33.23 32.16
N SER A 931 2.19 -31.98 32.08
CA SER A 931 1.91 -31.10 33.20
C SER A 931 0.85 -30.07 32.86
N ASN A 932 -0.20 -29.97 33.67
CA ASN A 932 -1.22 -28.92 33.55
C ASN A 932 -1.04 -27.83 34.62
N ARG A 933 0.18 -27.67 35.10
CA ARG A 933 0.58 -26.67 36.09
C ARG A 933 1.93 -26.09 35.69
N GLU A 934 2.17 -24.86 36.10
CA GLU A 934 3.44 -24.20 35.87
C GLU A 934 4.61 -25.05 36.40
N LEU A 935 5.60 -25.28 35.55
CA LEU A 935 6.85 -25.96 35.91
C LEU A 935 8.03 -25.06 35.63
N ASN A 936 9.02 -25.15 36.52
CA ASN A 936 10.19 -24.29 36.54
C ASN A 936 11.44 -25.12 36.25
N TYR A 937 12.18 -24.73 35.23
CA TYR A 937 13.39 -25.39 34.76
C TYR A 937 14.59 -24.46 34.82
N HIS A 938 15.79 -25.06 34.91
CA HIS A 938 17.02 -24.30 34.80
C HIS A 938 18.19 -25.13 34.30
N PHE A 939 19.17 -24.43 33.72
CA PHE A 939 20.42 -24.96 33.20
C PHE A 939 21.55 -23.95 33.47
N TYR A 940 22.75 -24.43 33.78
CA TYR A 940 23.93 -23.57 33.98
C TYR A 940 24.95 -23.76 32.85
N ASP A 941 25.21 -22.71 32.08
CA ASP A 941 26.38 -22.66 31.21
C ASP A 941 27.63 -22.36 32.04
N GLN A 942 28.49 -23.37 32.18
CA GLN A 942 29.73 -23.29 32.95
C GLN A 942 30.88 -22.64 32.19
N ASN A 943 30.76 -22.48 30.86
CA ASN A 943 31.77 -21.88 30.00
C ASN A 943 31.12 -20.82 29.08
N PRO A 944 30.52 -19.76 29.66
CA PRO A 944 29.94 -18.67 28.86
C PRO A 944 31.04 -17.93 28.11
N ASN A 945 30.74 -17.46 26.90
CA ASN A 945 31.68 -16.63 26.15
C ASN A 945 31.71 -15.23 26.77
N VAL A 946 32.89 -14.60 26.83
CA VAL A 946 33.00 -13.19 27.22
C VAL A 946 32.40 -12.32 26.11
N GLY A 947 31.57 -11.34 26.49
CA GLY A 947 30.79 -10.55 25.55
C GLY A 947 29.35 -11.04 25.41
N VAL A 948 28.70 -10.73 24.31
CA VAL A 948 27.31 -11.15 24.04
C VAL A 948 27.28 -12.62 23.60
N SER A 949 26.39 -13.40 24.21
CA SER A 949 26.00 -14.74 23.74
C SER A 949 24.48 -14.83 23.65
N TYR A 950 24.00 -15.56 22.64
CA TYR A 950 22.59 -15.84 22.40
C TYR A 950 22.28 -17.27 22.84
N TYR A 951 21.19 -17.47 23.57
CA TYR A 951 20.71 -18.78 23.99
C TYR A 951 19.29 -18.97 23.49
N ARG A 952 18.97 -20.17 22.99
CA ARG A 952 17.58 -20.56 22.66
C ARG A 952 17.24 -21.90 23.26
N LEU A 953 15.95 -22.15 23.44
CA LEU A 953 15.40 -23.43 23.85
C LEU A 953 14.85 -24.14 22.62
N LYS A 954 15.10 -25.45 22.56
CA LYS A 954 14.47 -26.36 21.61
C LYS A 954 13.76 -27.46 22.39
N GLN A 955 12.44 -27.46 22.38
CA GLN A 955 11.66 -28.51 23.01
C GLN A 955 11.65 -29.74 22.10
N THR A 956 11.64 -30.96 22.66
CA THR A 956 11.61 -32.19 21.88
C THR A 956 10.67 -33.20 22.54
N ASP A 957 9.76 -33.74 21.75
CA ASP A 957 8.75 -34.70 22.17
C ASP A 957 9.27 -36.14 22.26
N PHE A 958 8.49 -37.04 22.86
CA PHE A 958 8.80 -38.48 22.87
C PHE A 958 8.81 -39.11 21.47
N ASN A 959 8.11 -38.51 20.49
CA ASN A 959 8.08 -38.95 19.11
C ASN A 959 9.25 -38.37 18.25
N GLY A 960 10.08 -37.49 18.82
CA GLY A 960 11.22 -36.85 18.18
C GLY A 960 10.90 -35.56 17.40
N HIS A 961 9.65 -35.09 17.41
CA HIS A 961 9.30 -33.76 16.94
C HIS A 961 9.89 -32.68 17.86
N TYR A 962 10.09 -31.47 17.34
CA TYR A 962 10.70 -30.39 18.10
C TYR A 962 10.22 -29.02 17.63
N GLU A 963 10.20 -28.08 18.56
CA GLU A 963 9.93 -26.66 18.34
C GLU A 963 11.11 -25.82 18.87
N TYR A 964 11.34 -24.64 18.29
CA TYR A 964 12.31 -23.67 18.80
C TYR A 964 11.60 -22.46 19.38
N PHE A 965 12.08 -21.97 20.51
CA PHE A 965 11.65 -20.70 21.08
C PHE A 965 12.64 -19.58 20.74
N GLU A 966 12.14 -18.34 20.75
CA GLU A 966 12.94 -17.14 20.42
C GLU A 966 14.20 -17.03 21.29
N PRO A 967 15.37 -16.71 20.68
CA PRO A 967 16.63 -16.63 21.41
C PRO A 967 16.67 -15.38 22.32
N LYS A 968 17.26 -15.53 23.51
CA LYS A 968 17.62 -14.40 24.38
C LYS A 968 19.12 -14.16 24.38
N ALA A 969 19.51 -12.90 24.47
CA ALA A 969 20.91 -12.49 24.53
C ALA A 969 21.31 -12.15 25.98
N ILE A 970 22.55 -12.43 26.34
CA ILE A 970 23.16 -11.95 27.58
C ILE A 970 24.60 -11.54 27.34
N HIS A 971 24.99 -10.40 27.91
CA HIS A 971 26.38 -9.99 27.97
C HIS A 971 27.05 -10.56 29.23
N PHE A 972 28.03 -11.43 29.06
CA PHE A 972 28.77 -12.04 30.15
C PHE A 972 30.18 -11.45 30.29
N SER A 973 30.55 -11.09 31.53
CA SER A 973 31.90 -10.64 31.89
C SER A 973 32.32 -11.31 33.20
N PHE A 974 33.61 -11.61 33.35
CA PHE A 974 34.12 -12.20 34.59
C PHE A 974 34.16 -11.15 35.70
N ILE A 975 33.65 -11.50 36.88
CA ILE A 975 33.84 -10.68 38.09
C ILE A 975 35.31 -10.86 38.54
N SER A 976 36.19 -9.93 38.17
CA SER A 976 37.58 -9.93 38.66
C SER A 976 37.64 -9.50 40.12
N SER A 977 38.13 -10.38 41.00
CA SER A 977 38.29 -10.13 42.44
C SER A 977 39.72 -9.72 42.84
N VAL A 978 40.57 -9.29 41.90
CA VAL A 978 41.93 -8.82 42.23
C VAL A 978 42.17 -7.41 41.65
N PRO A 979 42.17 -6.34 42.48
CA PRO A 979 42.49 -4.99 42.01
C PRO A 979 43.94 -4.91 41.53
N LEU A 980 44.19 -4.13 40.47
CA LEU A 980 45.54 -3.87 39.94
C LEU A 980 46.45 -3.28 41.04
N GLN A 981 47.52 -3.98 41.39
CA GLN A 981 48.49 -3.54 42.40
C GLN A 981 49.88 -3.33 41.79
N VAL A 982 50.53 -2.23 42.16
CA VAL A 982 51.90 -1.90 41.72
C VAL A 982 52.76 -1.62 42.95
N TYR A 983 53.69 -2.51 43.29
CA TYR A 983 54.46 -2.44 44.53
C TYR A 983 55.83 -3.14 44.48
N PRO A 984 56.80 -2.78 45.33
CA PRO A 984 56.76 -1.63 46.22
C PRO A 984 56.94 -0.32 45.44
N ASN A 985 56.34 0.75 45.94
CA ASN A 985 56.56 2.10 45.45
C ASN A 985 56.53 3.07 46.65
N PRO A 986 57.67 3.67 47.07
CA PRO A 986 58.96 3.69 46.39
C PRO A 986 59.68 2.33 46.30
N THR A 987 60.58 2.16 45.32
CA THR A 987 61.39 0.96 45.11
C THR A 987 62.89 1.24 45.08
N ASN A 988 63.70 0.25 45.42
CA ASN A 988 65.16 0.28 45.27
C ASN A 988 65.67 -0.34 43.97
N ASN A 989 64.94 -1.26 43.33
CA ASN A 989 65.42 -2.03 42.15
C ASN A 989 64.29 -2.54 41.26
N VAL A 990 63.23 -3.09 41.84
CA VAL A 990 62.14 -3.76 41.09
C VAL A 990 60.75 -3.28 41.50
N VAL A 991 59.81 -3.31 40.57
CA VAL A 991 58.38 -3.11 40.85
C VAL A 991 57.62 -4.32 40.34
N ASN A 992 56.74 -4.87 41.17
CA ASN A 992 55.82 -5.94 40.80
C ASN A 992 54.46 -5.33 40.42
N ILE A 993 53.88 -5.85 39.35
CA ILE A 993 52.51 -5.57 38.92
C ILE A 993 51.69 -6.85 39.09
N ILE A 994 50.63 -6.78 39.91
CA ILE A 994 49.62 -7.84 40.00
C ILE A 994 48.36 -7.37 39.27
N MET A 995 47.91 -8.15 38.27
CA MET A 995 46.77 -7.83 37.39
C MET A 995 45.99 -9.10 37.02
N ASN A 996 44.67 -9.01 36.91
CA ASN A 996 43.79 -10.12 36.48
C ASN A 996 42.46 -9.53 35.91
N PRO A 997 41.96 -9.94 34.73
CA PRO A 997 42.56 -10.89 33.78
C PRO A 997 43.84 -10.35 33.12
N VAL A 998 44.66 -11.27 32.62
CA VAL A 998 45.75 -10.98 31.70
C VAL A 998 45.43 -11.62 30.37
N ASP A 999 45.37 -10.82 29.32
CA ASP A 999 45.18 -11.25 27.93
C ASP A 999 46.33 -10.74 27.03
N GLU A 1000 46.28 -11.10 25.74
CA GLU A 1000 47.33 -10.78 24.77
C GLU A 1000 47.44 -9.29 24.41
N ASN A 1001 46.42 -8.49 24.75
CA ASN A 1001 46.37 -7.04 24.50
C ASN A 1001 46.90 -6.22 25.69
N ASN A 1002 47.35 -6.87 26.78
CA ASN A 1002 47.87 -6.15 27.94
C ASN A 1002 49.37 -5.89 27.84
N PHE A 1003 49.78 -4.62 27.91
CA PHE A 1003 51.20 -4.24 27.89
C PHE A 1003 51.48 -3.02 28.76
N ILE A 1004 52.76 -2.77 29.01
CA ILE A 1004 53.21 -1.66 29.85
C ILE A 1004 54.29 -0.84 29.17
N GLU A 1005 54.34 0.45 29.50
CA GLU A 1005 55.42 1.36 29.13
C GLU A 1005 55.95 2.11 30.35
N LEU A 1006 57.26 2.12 30.54
CA LEU A 1006 57.91 2.94 31.57
C LEU A 1006 58.58 4.17 30.92
N LYS A 1007 58.17 5.37 31.33
CA LYS A 1007 58.70 6.64 30.82
C LYS A 1007 59.42 7.44 31.90
N ASN A 1008 60.43 8.21 31.50
CA ASN A 1008 61.01 9.24 32.37
C ASN A 1008 60.13 10.51 32.42
N THR A 1009 60.47 11.49 33.25
CA THR A 1009 59.71 12.75 33.39
C THR A 1009 59.72 13.65 32.15
N SER A 1010 60.56 13.36 31.14
CA SER A 1010 60.52 14.04 29.84
C SER A 1010 59.62 13.34 28.81
N GLY A 1011 58.90 12.28 29.21
CA GLY A 1011 58.01 11.51 28.34
C GLY A 1011 58.73 10.50 27.43
N LYS A 1012 60.05 10.31 27.58
CA LYS A 1012 60.81 9.34 26.80
C LYS A 1012 60.56 7.93 27.36
N THR A 1013 60.08 7.02 26.51
CA THR A 1013 59.96 5.57 26.83
C THR A 1013 61.35 4.97 27.07
N LEU A 1014 61.49 4.32 28.22
CA LEU A 1014 62.71 3.63 28.65
C LEU A 1014 62.58 2.11 28.47
N PHE A 1015 61.37 1.58 28.59
CA PHE A 1015 61.06 0.17 28.47
C PHE A 1015 59.59 -0.04 28.12
N GLU A 1016 59.30 -1.09 27.36
CA GLU A 1016 57.95 -1.52 27.00
C GLU A 1016 57.91 -3.06 26.93
N THR A 1017 56.86 -3.69 27.45
CA THR A 1017 56.66 -5.15 27.36
C THR A 1017 55.20 -5.54 27.49
N GLN A 1018 54.83 -6.66 26.88
CA GLN A 1018 53.56 -7.33 27.16
C GLN A 1018 53.56 -7.96 28.56
N ILE A 1019 52.40 -7.96 29.21
CA ILE A 1019 52.14 -8.72 30.44
C ILE A 1019 51.47 -10.02 30.02
N LEU A 1020 52.13 -11.15 30.28
CA LEU A 1020 51.63 -12.49 29.91
C LEU A 1020 51.20 -13.35 31.10
N GLN A 1021 51.35 -12.81 32.32
CA GLN A 1021 51.05 -13.51 33.56
C GLN A 1021 50.59 -12.52 34.63
N SER A 1022 49.72 -12.99 35.52
CA SER A 1022 49.05 -12.15 36.53
C SER A 1022 49.98 -11.46 37.54
N ASN A 1023 51.25 -11.86 37.61
CA ASN A 1023 52.27 -11.18 38.40
C ASN A 1023 53.52 -10.97 37.54
N THR A 1024 53.91 -9.72 37.30
CA THR A 1024 55.04 -9.36 36.45
C THR A 1024 56.00 -8.45 37.20
N GLU A 1025 57.28 -8.83 37.25
CA GLU A 1025 58.36 -8.03 37.84
C GLU A 1025 59.03 -7.15 36.77
N ILE A 1026 59.24 -5.88 37.09
CA ILE A 1026 59.90 -4.90 36.23
C ILE A 1026 61.16 -4.40 36.90
N GLN A 1027 62.28 -4.51 36.19
CA GLN A 1027 63.55 -3.92 36.60
C GLN A 1027 63.56 -2.42 36.30
N MET A 1028 63.80 -1.61 37.34
CA MET A 1028 63.86 -0.15 37.19
C MET A 1028 65.25 0.28 36.68
N PRO A 1029 65.34 1.37 35.90
CA PRO A 1029 66.62 1.95 35.51
C PRO A 1029 67.54 2.26 36.69
N SER A 1030 68.85 2.29 36.44
CA SER A 1030 69.87 2.50 37.49
C SER A 1030 69.83 3.90 38.11
N GLU A 1031 69.28 4.89 37.42
CA GLU A 1031 69.19 6.27 37.91
C GLU A 1031 68.05 6.45 38.91
N LYS A 1032 68.35 7.15 40.01
CA LYS A 1032 67.35 7.51 41.03
C LYS A 1032 66.47 8.63 40.51
N GLY A 1033 65.16 8.55 40.75
CA GLY A 1033 64.23 9.55 40.21
C GLY A 1033 62.78 9.10 40.15
N ILE A 1034 61.96 9.92 39.51
CA ILE A 1034 60.53 9.66 39.28
C ILE A 1034 60.35 9.10 37.86
N TYR A 1035 59.58 8.03 37.75
CA TYR A 1035 59.18 7.41 36.50
C TYR A 1035 57.66 7.34 36.42
N ILE A 1036 57.12 7.28 35.21
CA ILE A 1036 55.68 7.11 34.96
C ILE A 1036 55.49 5.77 34.24
N LEU A 1037 54.72 4.89 34.85
CA LEU A 1037 54.35 3.58 34.33
C LEU A 1037 52.94 3.66 33.74
N TYR A 1038 52.81 3.37 32.46
CA TYR A 1038 51.55 3.22 31.74
C TYR A 1038 51.24 1.74 31.62
N ILE A 1039 50.00 1.35 31.93
CA ILE A 1039 49.51 -0.03 31.91
C ILE A 1039 48.27 -0.02 31.03
N HIS A 1040 48.33 -0.74 29.92
CA HIS A 1040 47.25 -0.87 28.94
C HIS A 1040 46.52 -2.18 29.19
N GLN A 1041 45.21 -2.13 29.38
CA GLN A 1041 44.34 -3.29 29.57
C GLN A 1041 43.16 -3.22 28.61
N GLY A 1042 43.31 -3.79 27.41
CA GLY A 1042 42.35 -3.56 26.32
C GLY A 1042 42.33 -2.08 25.93
N ASP A 1043 41.15 -1.46 25.95
CA ASP A 1043 40.96 -0.03 25.67
C ASP A 1043 41.26 0.88 26.88
N ASP A 1044 41.46 0.31 28.08
CA ASP A 1044 41.73 1.06 29.30
C ASP A 1044 43.22 1.39 29.49
N LEU A 1045 43.52 2.64 29.88
CA LEU A 1045 44.87 3.12 30.19
C LEU A 1045 45.00 3.55 31.65
N ILE A 1046 45.86 2.86 32.40
CA ILE A 1046 46.13 3.15 33.80
C ILE A 1046 47.55 3.69 33.98
N VAL A 1047 47.67 4.84 34.65
CA VAL A 1047 48.96 5.53 34.84
C VAL A 1047 49.36 5.55 36.32
N LYS A 1048 50.57 5.10 36.62
CA LYS A 1048 51.14 5.08 37.98
C LYS A 1048 52.49 5.79 38.03
N LYS A 1049 52.66 6.69 39.00
CA LYS A 1049 53.95 7.31 39.31
C LYS A 1049 54.80 6.38 40.16
N ILE A 1050 56.02 6.06 39.74
CA ILE A 1050 56.99 5.22 40.46
C ILE A 1050 58.16 6.07 40.97
N ILE A 1051 58.53 5.89 42.24
CA ILE A 1051 59.67 6.56 42.86
C ILE A 1051 60.80 5.56 43.07
N LYS A 1052 61.95 5.79 42.42
CA LYS A 1052 63.18 5.00 42.59
C LYS A 1052 64.12 5.72 43.55
N LEU A 1053 64.43 5.07 44.68
CA LEU A 1053 65.22 5.64 45.78
C LEU A 1053 66.74 5.59 45.59
#